data_AF-A0A953Y3B8-F1
#
_entry.id   AF-A0A953Y3B8-F1
#
_cell.length_a   1.000
_cell.length_b   1.000
_cell.length_c   1.000
_cell.angle_alpha   90.00
_cell.angle_beta   90.00
_cell.angle_gamma   90.00
#
_symmetry.space_group_name_H-M   'P 1'
#
loop_
_entity.id
_entity.type
_entity.pdbx_description
1 polymer ?
#
loop_
_entity_poly.entity_id
_entity_poly.type
_entity_poly.pdbx_seq_one_letter_code
_entity_poly.pdbx_strand_id
1 'polypeptide(L)'
;MSLRGSASTISLVELLTLIEQNGHAGTLKVQTAEGHTWLHFYGNKVYLPKAGTRGAARLGALLVRGGVLSGRQLVQALQVQREEGHRERIGELLVRLRLVTREDIDRVIQNQFQEQICDLLFEENCYFEFKAGMLPVGFLNQQGEVLALGFDTRSILMEASRRQDEWRQIRRQVSSPRAIFRPLPRSNRAWQVDERGRVHSGEKEREPGEDRLVAPWRAAGALYEENPVDGTRTVDEVVSGSGVSAFQAMGILANLRHEGWIQPLSAEEIEERVISYLRGNRQGMAFKLYEWANEATHLRPTASRLDKVLLRKEHVGAQRFRTRTSSERAIQILSRLLRRGSPFRYLAREGECVVEVYFTPNYLRLHLQGPRRTHSTLRYLRRRRAIDDAGVEAAKVRARQQGKSLDRTLLEDGYVTRQQWVRAIKDKAVSGMFGVFGWEEPFVEVQGGVLTPPAPEEIKQGLVCEIPLDAELRASLRRDLLRWKVLLQAIPSPDVVLRVSQRRPKGSPRRAHDLFDGRRTVGELIRLARVAPLELVRFVYESVASKRVERLSDRDHYEAVEQACAADHYDEAVTFCKSAIACGYAPKLYQQRLRELSQHLVETQGEQALARQTFEGELKSFPLPEILQLLNQGQRSGTLKLSDGVMEKSYYLDKGSLYVLKLEEEEAADEVYELLEDDRTQTGLNLNAILNRTGSIDESEVGELELGRIKEDVFANFLWEEAHFQFRHNVLPKEIREDSDRSTKLALRLQGLLIQGMAVMAEWDEMRATVRGGAAVLRFRNKQAAGAALHGSLGEVAKLFNGKHSLREIVHTSNENRLRLYRQARDLLARGDLLLAGVKSSTQRIPGANALASGRVPQLSGRRRRPDLEGTEGEIELSGLGDSMAEADVFGMEDSEL
;
A
#
# COMPACT_ATOMS: atom_id res chain seq x y z
N MET A 1 24.35 2.69 9.72
CA MET A 1 23.93 1.90 10.89
C MET A 1 22.53 2.31 11.33
N SER A 2 21.53 1.99 10.51
CA SER A 2 20.12 2.27 10.82
C SER A 2 19.23 1.14 10.29
N LEU A 3 18.24 0.76 11.06
CA LEU A 3 17.16 -0.14 10.66
C LEU A 3 16.00 0.70 10.17
N ARG A 4 15.46 0.39 8.99
CA ARG A 4 14.40 1.19 8.39
C ARG A 4 13.29 0.31 7.83
N GLY A 5 12.06 0.77 7.96
CA GLY A 5 10.94 -0.02 7.47
C GLY A 5 9.60 0.68 7.64
N SER A 6 8.59 0.05 7.08
CA SER A 6 7.20 0.45 7.27
C SER A 6 6.55 -0.39 8.37
N ALA A 7 5.69 0.23 9.18
CA ALA A 7 4.86 -0.47 10.17
C ALA A 7 3.96 -1.57 9.53
N SER A 8 3.69 -1.44 8.23
CA SER A 8 2.97 -2.45 7.45
C SER A 8 3.78 -3.70 7.09
N THR A 9 5.11 -3.69 7.26
CA THR A 9 5.99 -4.85 7.07
C THR A 9 6.33 -5.50 8.40
N ILE A 10 6.78 -4.68 9.35
CA ILE A 10 7.04 -5.07 10.74
C ILE A 10 6.34 -4.02 11.58
N SER A 11 5.40 -4.47 12.40
CA SER A 11 4.67 -3.57 13.28
C SER A 11 5.63 -2.89 14.26
N LEU A 12 5.29 -1.67 14.69
CA LEU A 12 6.08 -1.01 15.73
C LEU A 12 6.10 -1.83 17.03
N VAL A 13 5.05 -2.59 17.32
CA VAL A 13 4.99 -3.52 18.45
C VAL A 13 6.07 -4.60 18.34
N GLU A 14 6.21 -5.25 17.19
CA GLU A 14 7.26 -6.26 16.94
C GLU A 14 8.66 -5.64 16.99
N LEU A 15 8.83 -4.45 16.40
CA LEU A 15 10.11 -3.72 16.45
C LEU A 15 10.52 -3.39 17.89
N LEU A 16 9.60 -2.86 18.70
CA LEU A 16 9.85 -2.54 20.11
C LEU A 16 10.13 -3.81 20.91
N THR A 17 9.45 -4.90 20.59
CA THR A 17 9.68 -6.22 21.21
C THR A 17 11.09 -6.74 20.88
N LEU A 18 11.55 -6.61 19.64
CA LEU A 18 12.92 -6.97 19.23
C LEU A 18 13.97 -6.12 19.98
N ILE A 19 13.73 -4.81 20.06
CA ILE A 19 14.63 -3.88 20.77
C ILE A 19 14.71 -4.26 22.27
N GLU A 20 13.59 -4.60 22.88
CA GLU A 20 13.51 -5.00 24.29
C GLU A 20 14.17 -6.36 24.56
N GLN A 21 13.89 -7.39 23.74
CA GLN A 21 14.44 -8.74 23.90
C GLN A 21 15.96 -8.78 23.74
N ASN A 22 16.51 -8.02 22.80
CA ASN A 22 17.95 -7.98 22.52
C ASN A 22 18.68 -6.87 23.29
N GLY A 23 17.96 -6.06 24.10
CA GLY A 23 18.55 -4.99 24.89
C GLY A 23 19.17 -3.86 24.06
N HIS A 24 18.69 -3.64 22.84
CA HIS A 24 19.24 -2.63 21.93
C HIS A 24 18.99 -1.22 22.47
N ALA A 25 20.06 -0.49 22.79
CA ALA A 25 19.96 0.93 23.11
C ALA A 25 19.98 1.77 21.82
N GLY A 26 19.24 2.87 21.77
CA GLY A 26 19.25 3.74 20.60
C GLY A 26 18.05 4.68 20.49
N THR A 27 17.93 5.30 19.32
CA THR A 27 16.86 6.26 19.02
C THR A 27 16.04 5.78 17.84
N LEU A 28 14.74 5.60 18.06
CA LEU A 28 13.72 5.32 17.06
C LEU A 28 13.08 6.63 16.59
N LYS A 29 13.17 6.90 15.29
CA LYS A 29 12.43 7.97 14.63
C LYS A 29 11.24 7.35 13.91
N VAL A 30 10.02 7.75 14.25
CA VAL A 30 8.78 7.36 13.58
C VAL A 30 8.27 8.54 12.78
N GLN A 31 8.02 8.36 11.50
CA GLN A 31 7.48 9.35 10.58
C GLN A 31 6.06 8.94 10.18
N THR A 32 5.10 9.76 10.56
CA THR A 32 3.67 9.62 10.20
C THR A 32 3.30 10.69 9.17
N ALA A 33 2.05 10.67 8.69
CA ALA A 33 1.54 11.74 7.82
C ALA A 33 1.48 13.11 8.52
N GLU A 34 1.39 13.11 9.84
CA GLU A 34 1.17 14.29 10.69
C GLU A 34 2.48 14.89 11.23
N GLY A 35 3.60 14.15 11.18
CA GLY A 35 4.89 14.63 11.66
C GLY A 35 5.93 13.54 11.88
N HIS A 36 6.91 13.84 12.73
CA HIS A 36 7.92 12.87 13.17
C HIS A 36 8.03 12.85 14.70
N THR A 37 8.06 11.66 15.27
CA THR A 37 8.22 11.41 16.70
C THR A 37 9.52 10.66 16.94
N TRP A 38 10.21 11.03 18.01
CA TRP A 38 11.44 10.37 18.44
C TRP A 38 11.16 9.61 19.74
N LEU A 39 11.64 8.37 19.83
CA LEU A 39 11.58 7.51 21.01
C LEU A 39 13.00 7.04 21.33
N HIS A 40 13.43 7.20 22.57
CA HIS A 40 14.77 6.79 23.01
C HIS A 40 14.65 5.54 23.89
N PHE A 41 15.47 4.53 23.62
CA PHE A 41 15.48 3.26 24.33
C PHE A 41 16.77 3.10 25.12
N TYR A 42 16.66 2.88 26.43
CA TYR A 42 17.80 2.65 27.32
C TYR A 42 17.37 1.86 28.56
N GLY A 43 18.07 0.75 28.85
CA GLY A 43 17.80 -0.07 30.04
C GLY A 43 16.36 -0.59 30.11
N ASN A 44 15.84 -1.12 28.99
CA ASN A 44 14.46 -1.61 28.80
C ASN A 44 13.35 -0.60 29.07
N LYS A 45 13.71 0.69 29.21
CA LYS A 45 12.76 1.80 29.31
C LYS A 45 12.75 2.61 28.04
N VAL A 46 11.59 3.17 27.73
CA VAL A 46 11.39 4.14 26.65
C VAL A 46 11.25 5.55 27.23
N TYR A 47 11.86 6.52 26.56
CA TYR A 47 11.92 7.91 26.96
C TYR A 47 11.57 8.81 25.76
N LEU A 48 10.82 9.88 26.00
CA LEU A 48 10.60 10.92 25.00
C LEU A 48 11.67 12.01 25.05
N PRO A 49 11.89 12.72 23.94
CA PRO A 49 12.61 13.98 23.95
C PRO A 49 11.96 14.97 24.90
N LYS A 50 12.78 15.61 25.75
CA LYS A 50 12.38 16.84 26.43
C LYS A 50 12.32 17.95 25.37
N ALA A 51 11.10 18.34 25.01
CA ALA A 51 10.73 19.41 24.08
C ALA A 51 10.74 19.03 22.58
N GLY A 52 9.61 19.29 21.91
CA GLY A 52 9.54 19.29 20.45
C GLY A 52 8.22 18.93 19.77
N THR A 53 7.19 18.46 20.49
CA THR A 53 5.92 18.10 19.85
C THR A 53 5.08 19.35 19.55
N ARG A 54 5.15 19.85 18.31
CA ARG A 54 4.04 20.61 17.71
C ARG A 54 2.80 19.71 17.80
N GLY A 55 1.89 20.02 18.72
CA GLY A 55 0.66 19.24 18.94
C GLY A 55 0.47 18.71 20.36
N ALA A 56 1.49 18.71 21.23
CA ALA A 56 1.28 18.40 22.64
C ALA A 56 0.42 19.52 23.27
N ALA A 57 -0.74 19.16 23.80
CA ALA A 57 -1.53 20.11 24.58
C ALA A 57 -0.66 20.65 25.73
N ARG A 58 -0.65 21.97 25.92
CA ARG A 58 0.11 22.60 27.01
C ARG A 58 -0.27 21.92 28.33
N LEU A 59 0.68 21.71 29.25
CA LEU A 59 0.45 21.00 30.53
C LEU A 59 -0.84 21.43 31.23
N GLY A 60 -1.15 22.74 31.24
CA GLY A 60 -2.41 23.25 31.78
C GLY A 60 -3.66 22.70 31.09
N ALA A 61 -3.68 22.62 29.76
CA ALA A 61 -4.79 22.04 29.00
C ALA A 61 -4.92 20.52 29.24
N LEU A 62 -3.81 19.81 29.45
CA LEU A 62 -3.83 18.39 29.83
C LEU A 62 -4.44 18.18 31.21
N LEU A 63 -4.07 19.02 32.18
CA LEU A 63 -4.64 18.99 33.53
C LEU A 63 -6.13 19.32 33.53
N VAL A 64 -6.59 20.19 32.62
CA VAL A 64 -8.02 20.49 32.43
C VAL A 64 -8.77 19.32 31.80
N ARG A 65 -8.23 18.71 30.73
CA ARG A 65 -8.85 17.53 30.11
C ARG A 65 -8.91 16.34 31.07
N GLY A 66 -7.88 16.15 31.90
CA GLY A 66 -7.85 15.10 32.90
C GLY A 66 -8.77 15.34 34.10
N GLY A 67 -9.51 16.44 34.15
CA GLY A 67 -10.43 16.78 35.25
C GLY A 67 -9.75 17.18 36.56
N VAL A 68 -8.42 17.28 36.58
CA VAL A 68 -7.62 17.64 37.76
C VAL A 68 -7.67 19.15 38.03
N LEU A 69 -7.79 19.95 36.98
CA LEU A 69 -7.81 21.41 37.04
C LEU A 69 -9.04 21.97 36.32
N SER A 70 -9.74 22.95 36.89
CA SER A 70 -10.79 23.65 36.15
C SER A 70 -10.21 24.69 35.19
N GLY A 71 -10.91 24.96 34.08
CA GLY A 71 -10.49 26.01 33.13
C GLY A 71 -10.34 27.39 33.77
N ARG A 72 -11.14 27.70 34.81
CA ARG A 72 -11.04 28.95 35.58
C ARG A 72 -9.75 29.02 36.41
N GLN A 73 -9.40 27.93 37.09
CA GLN A 73 -8.16 27.84 37.87
C GLN A 73 -6.91 27.93 36.98
N LEU A 74 -6.96 27.34 35.77
CA LEU A 74 -5.87 27.48 34.81
C LEU A 74 -5.66 28.93 34.36
N VAL A 75 -6.73 29.66 34.07
CA VAL A 75 -6.65 31.08 33.68
C VAL A 75 -6.06 31.93 34.81
N GLN A 76 -6.46 31.67 36.06
CA GLN A 76 -5.90 32.34 37.23
C GLN A 76 -4.40 32.05 37.39
N ALA A 77 -3.99 30.79 37.26
CA ALA A 77 -2.58 30.41 37.34
C ALA A 77 -1.74 31.06 36.21
N LEU A 78 -2.30 31.17 35.00
CA LEU A 78 -1.65 31.86 33.87
C LEU A 78 -1.53 33.38 34.07
N GLN A 79 -2.49 34.00 34.75
CA GLN A 79 -2.42 35.42 35.12
C GLN A 79 -1.31 35.66 36.14
N VAL A 80 -1.23 34.85 37.20
CA VAL A 80 -0.15 34.91 38.19
C VAL A 80 1.22 34.69 37.52
N GLN A 81 1.32 33.73 36.59
CA GLN A 81 2.56 33.50 35.85
C GLN A 81 3.00 34.71 35.02
N ARG A 82 2.05 35.46 34.44
CA ARG A 82 2.32 36.68 33.68
C ARG A 82 2.75 37.83 34.61
N GLU A 83 2.09 37.99 35.74
CA GLU A 83 2.41 39.00 36.75
C GLU A 83 3.82 38.79 37.34
N GLU A 84 4.24 37.53 37.51
CA GLU A 84 5.58 37.16 37.99
C GLU A 84 6.66 37.10 36.88
N GLY A 85 6.33 37.51 35.66
CA GLY A 85 7.28 37.62 34.56
C GLY A 85 7.78 36.28 34.01
N HIS A 86 6.96 35.22 34.04
CA HIS A 86 7.28 33.89 33.51
C HIS A 86 8.54 33.24 34.10
N ARG A 87 8.93 33.61 35.33
CA ARG A 87 10.13 33.08 36.01
C ARG A 87 10.04 31.58 36.33
N GLU A 88 8.85 31.10 36.66
CA GLU A 88 8.58 29.70 37.01
C GLU A 88 7.77 28.98 35.92
N ARG A 89 7.99 27.66 35.76
CA ARG A 89 7.19 26.85 34.83
C ARG A 89 5.78 26.67 35.37
N ILE A 90 4.77 26.63 34.50
CA ILE A 90 3.35 26.53 34.91
C ILE A 90 3.07 25.32 35.81
N GLY A 91 3.77 24.20 35.60
CA GLY A 91 3.64 23.02 36.45
C GLY A 91 4.15 23.22 37.88
N GLU A 92 5.27 23.92 38.04
CA GLU A 92 5.85 24.25 39.35
C GLU A 92 4.98 25.29 40.06
N LEU A 93 4.47 26.27 39.31
CA LEU A 93 3.52 27.25 39.81
C LEU A 93 2.21 26.60 40.30
N LEU A 94 1.66 25.64 39.56
CA LEU A 94 0.44 24.93 39.95
C LEU A 94 0.61 24.09 41.22
N VAL A 95 1.81 23.52 41.43
CA VAL A 95 2.17 22.81 42.67
C VAL A 95 2.34 23.79 43.83
N ARG A 96 3.02 24.92 43.60
CA ARG A 96 3.20 25.99 44.60
C ARG A 96 1.87 26.58 45.06
N LEU A 97 0.94 26.78 44.13
CA LEU A 97 -0.43 27.23 44.39
C LEU A 97 -1.32 26.14 45.03
N ARG A 98 -0.79 24.92 45.24
CA ARG A 98 -1.52 23.74 45.76
C ARG A 98 -2.78 23.40 44.97
N LEU A 99 -2.83 23.76 43.69
CA LEU A 99 -3.95 23.43 42.81
C LEU A 99 -3.82 22.00 42.25
N VAL A 100 -2.59 21.49 42.18
CA VAL A 100 -2.24 20.18 41.62
C VAL A 100 -1.04 19.62 42.40
N THR A 101 -0.94 18.31 42.63
CA THR A 101 0.25 17.70 43.23
C THR A 101 1.29 17.29 42.17
N ARG A 102 2.54 17.00 42.60
CA ARG A 102 3.56 16.48 41.66
C ARG A 102 3.15 15.12 41.10
N GLU A 103 2.53 14.28 41.93
CA GLU A 103 1.99 12.99 41.50
C GLU A 103 0.88 13.14 40.45
N ASP A 104 0.00 14.14 40.59
CA ASP A 104 -1.05 14.40 39.60
C ASP A 104 -0.46 14.86 38.25
N ILE A 105 0.58 15.70 38.29
CA ILE A 105 1.31 16.10 37.07
C ILE A 105 1.96 14.89 36.42
N ASP A 106 2.63 14.05 37.19
CA ASP A 106 3.30 12.86 36.67
C ASP A 106 2.26 11.87 36.10
N ARG A 107 1.12 11.66 36.77
CA ARG A 107 0.01 10.82 36.26
C ARG A 107 -0.57 11.35 34.94
N VAL A 108 -0.82 12.65 34.83
CA VAL A 108 -1.35 13.25 33.60
C VAL A 108 -0.34 13.15 32.45
N ILE A 109 0.95 13.35 32.73
CA ILE A 109 2.02 13.16 31.75
C ILE A 109 2.12 11.69 31.34
N GLN A 110 2.02 10.75 32.29
CA GLN A 110 2.05 9.32 32.03
C GLN A 110 0.89 8.87 31.14
N ASN A 111 -0.33 9.31 31.44
CA ASN A 111 -1.51 9.00 30.63
C ASN A 111 -1.39 9.56 29.21
N GLN A 112 -0.98 10.83 29.09
CA GLN A 112 -0.78 11.46 27.78
C GLN A 112 0.32 10.77 26.97
N PHE A 113 1.37 10.29 27.64
CA PHE A 113 2.45 9.55 27.02
C PHE A 113 2.00 8.17 26.53
N GLN A 114 1.30 7.43 27.39
CA GLN A 114 0.74 6.13 27.07
C GLN A 114 -0.25 6.24 25.91
N GLU A 115 -1.08 7.28 25.87
CA GLU A 115 -1.91 7.59 24.71
C GLU A 115 -1.09 7.84 23.45
N GLN A 116 -0.08 8.72 23.50
CA GLN A 116 0.74 9.03 22.33
C GLN A 116 1.48 7.81 21.78
N ILE A 117 2.08 6.98 22.64
CA ILE A 117 2.76 5.78 22.17
C ILE A 117 1.74 4.75 21.66
N CYS A 118 0.64 4.50 22.37
CA CYS A 118 -0.36 3.55 21.89
C CYS A 118 -0.92 3.98 20.53
N ASP A 119 -1.24 5.27 20.34
CA ASP A 119 -1.69 5.81 19.07
C ASP A 119 -0.64 5.59 17.98
N LEU A 120 0.64 5.89 18.27
CA LEU A 120 1.76 5.60 17.36
C LEU A 120 1.88 4.10 17.04
N LEU A 121 1.72 3.21 18.02
CA LEU A 121 1.81 1.76 17.82
C LEU A 121 0.71 1.21 16.91
N PHE A 122 -0.44 1.89 16.82
CA PHE A 122 -1.54 1.53 15.91
C PHE A 122 -1.47 2.21 14.54
N GLU A 123 -0.47 3.06 14.29
CA GLU A 123 -0.28 3.68 12.97
C GLU A 123 0.22 2.64 11.96
N GLU A 124 -0.70 2.06 11.19
CA GLU A 124 -0.42 1.06 10.16
C GLU A 124 0.40 1.64 8.99
N ASN A 125 0.40 2.97 8.82
CA ASN A 125 0.98 3.69 7.69
C ASN A 125 2.16 4.61 8.08
N CYS A 126 2.94 4.25 9.09
CA CYS A 126 4.15 4.99 9.46
C CYS A 126 5.43 4.34 8.96
N TYR A 127 6.44 5.18 8.69
CA TYR A 127 7.81 4.74 8.41
C TYR A 127 8.66 4.93 9.66
N PHE A 128 9.53 3.98 9.96
CA PHE A 128 10.44 4.07 11.09
C PHE A 128 11.90 3.98 10.66
N GLU A 129 12.75 4.65 11.41
CA GLU A 129 14.20 4.56 11.35
C GLU A 129 14.74 4.41 12.78
N PHE A 130 15.26 3.23 13.10
CA PHE A 130 15.95 3.00 14.37
C PHE A 130 17.46 3.11 14.17
N LYS A 131 18.09 3.93 15.01
CA LYS A 131 19.53 4.14 15.04
C LYS A 131 20.09 3.54 16.33
N ALA A 132 20.73 2.38 16.21
CA ALA A 132 21.36 1.69 17.33
C ALA A 132 22.53 2.49 17.90
N GLY A 133 22.68 2.48 19.22
CA GLY A 133 23.76 3.10 19.98
C GLY A 133 23.74 4.64 20.04
N MET A 134 22.80 5.31 19.37
CA MET A 134 22.70 6.77 19.41
C MET A 134 21.63 7.24 20.39
N LEU A 135 22.06 7.97 21.42
CA LEU A 135 21.21 8.67 22.40
C LEU A 135 21.45 10.19 22.30
N PRO A 136 20.48 11.03 22.71
CA PRO A 136 20.66 12.48 22.72
C PRO A 136 21.84 12.93 23.60
N VAL A 137 22.47 14.04 23.21
CA VAL A 137 23.52 14.68 24.01
C VAL A 137 22.92 15.16 25.35
N GLY A 138 23.54 14.80 26.47
CA GLY A 138 23.04 15.12 27.82
C GLY A 138 21.89 14.23 28.33
N PHE A 139 21.61 13.11 27.65
CA PHE A 139 20.59 12.14 28.08
C PHE A 139 20.95 11.44 29.41
N LEU A 140 22.24 11.17 29.62
CA LEU A 140 22.81 10.65 30.87
C LEU A 140 23.51 11.78 31.62
N ASN A 141 23.33 11.85 32.94
CA ASN A 141 24.13 12.73 33.79
C ASN A 141 25.57 12.21 33.94
N GLN A 142 26.45 12.96 34.61
CA GLN A 142 27.85 12.57 34.84
C GLN A 142 28.00 11.27 35.67
N GLN A 143 26.92 10.80 36.30
CA GLN A 143 26.86 9.59 37.12
C GLN A 143 26.18 8.42 36.36
N GLY A 144 25.74 8.61 35.11
CA GLY A 144 25.08 7.59 34.30
C GLY A 144 23.56 7.45 34.48
N GLU A 145 22.90 8.37 35.19
CA GLU A 145 21.45 8.36 35.43
C GLU A 145 20.69 9.13 34.34
N VAL A 146 19.51 8.62 33.98
CA VAL A 146 18.65 9.23 32.95
C VAL A 146 17.82 10.37 33.57
N LEU A 147 17.94 11.58 33.01
CA LEU A 147 17.24 12.77 33.51
C LEU A 147 15.78 12.87 33.04
N ALA A 148 15.28 11.91 32.27
CA ALA A 148 13.94 11.89 31.67
C ALA A 148 13.01 10.87 32.33
N LEU A 149 11.70 11.12 32.27
CA LEU A 149 10.67 10.20 32.76
C LEU A 149 10.72 8.94 31.87
N GLY A 150 11.17 7.84 32.47
CA GLY A 150 11.33 6.56 31.79
C GLY A 150 10.16 5.65 32.07
N PHE A 151 9.65 5.04 31.01
CA PHE A 151 8.52 4.13 31.08
C PHE A 151 8.97 2.73 30.77
N ASP A 152 8.45 1.76 31.51
CA ASP A 152 8.70 0.37 31.21
C ASP A 152 8.11 0.01 29.84
N THR A 153 8.97 -0.43 28.93
CA THR A 153 8.59 -0.77 27.55
C THR A 153 7.53 -1.87 27.53
N ARG A 154 7.65 -2.86 28.43
CA ARG A 154 6.73 -3.99 28.52
C ARG A 154 5.33 -3.55 28.94
N SER A 155 5.22 -2.65 29.92
CA SER A 155 3.94 -2.09 30.36
C SER A 155 3.18 -1.40 29.23
N ILE A 156 3.88 -0.67 28.36
CA ILE A 156 3.28 0.00 27.19
C ILE A 156 2.83 -1.00 26.14
N LEU A 157 3.65 -2.02 25.85
CA LEU A 157 3.29 -3.09 24.92
C LEU A 157 2.02 -3.83 25.36
N MET A 158 1.86 -4.09 26.67
CA MET A 158 0.65 -4.70 27.23
C MET A 158 -0.60 -3.83 27.06
N GLU A 159 -0.48 -2.52 27.33
CA GLU A 159 -1.60 -1.59 27.13
C GLU A 159 -1.98 -1.48 25.64
N ALA A 160 -1.00 -1.44 24.74
CA ALA A 160 -1.25 -1.44 23.31
C ALA A 160 -2.01 -2.70 22.88
N SER A 161 -1.66 -3.87 23.41
CA SER A 161 -2.42 -5.10 23.15
C SER A 161 -3.89 -4.96 23.59
N ARG A 162 -4.15 -4.45 24.81
CA ARG A 162 -5.51 -4.24 25.34
C ARG A 162 -6.35 -3.32 24.46
N ARG A 163 -5.80 -2.17 24.05
CA ARG A 163 -6.49 -1.19 23.20
C ARG A 163 -6.76 -1.72 21.80
N GLN A 164 -5.89 -2.57 21.25
CA GLN A 164 -6.11 -3.21 19.95
C GLN A 164 -7.35 -4.10 19.98
N ASP A 165 -7.52 -4.87 21.05
CA ASP A 165 -8.69 -5.74 21.23
C ASP A 165 -9.99 -4.94 21.40
N GLU A 166 -9.94 -3.82 22.13
CA GLU A 166 -11.08 -2.90 22.26
C GLU A 166 -11.46 -2.24 20.93
N TRP A 167 -10.49 -1.79 20.13
CA TRP A 167 -10.76 -1.26 18.79
C TRP A 167 -11.44 -2.27 17.87
N ARG A 168 -11.09 -3.56 17.97
CA ARG A 168 -11.77 -4.63 17.22
C ARG A 168 -13.25 -4.72 17.60
N GLN A 169 -13.58 -4.57 18.88
CA GLN A 169 -14.97 -4.55 19.35
C GLN A 169 -15.72 -3.30 18.87
N ILE A 170 -15.09 -2.12 18.97
CA ILE A 170 -15.64 -0.85 18.50
C ILE A 170 -15.98 -0.93 17.02
N ARG A 171 -15.08 -1.42 16.16
CA ARG A 171 -15.31 -1.53 14.70
C ARG A 171 -16.44 -2.50 14.33
N ARG A 172 -16.72 -3.52 15.15
CA ARG A 172 -17.90 -4.40 14.96
C ARG A 172 -19.20 -3.62 15.18
N GLN A 173 -19.19 -2.61 16.05
CA GLN A 173 -20.36 -1.78 16.32
C GLN A 173 -20.46 -0.57 15.38
N VAL A 174 -19.36 0.14 15.15
CA VAL A 174 -19.32 1.35 14.31
C VAL A 174 -18.46 1.08 13.09
N SER A 175 -19.10 0.66 12.00
CA SER A 175 -18.39 0.10 10.83
C SER A 175 -17.87 1.14 9.83
N SER A 176 -18.36 2.39 9.87
CA SER A 176 -17.91 3.46 8.98
C SER A 176 -17.96 4.81 9.71
N PRO A 177 -16.95 5.69 9.52
CA PRO A 177 -16.96 7.04 10.06
C PRO A 177 -18.03 7.93 9.41
N ARG A 178 -18.57 7.52 8.25
CA ARG A 178 -19.69 8.18 7.58
C ARG A 178 -21.05 7.63 8.00
N ALA A 179 -21.10 6.67 8.91
CA ALA A 179 -22.37 6.20 9.42
C ALA A 179 -23.13 7.34 10.12
N ILE A 180 -24.43 7.38 9.91
CA ILE A 180 -25.32 8.31 10.59
C ILE A 180 -26.24 7.48 11.48
N PHE A 181 -26.17 7.76 12.77
CA PHE A 181 -26.97 7.10 13.79
C PHE A 181 -28.13 8.00 14.20
N ARG A 182 -29.26 7.39 14.51
CA ARG A 182 -30.41 8.05 15.13
C ARG A 182 -30.76 7.37 16.45
N PRO A 183 -31.39 8.09 17.40
CA PRO A 183 -31.92 7.48 18.61
C PRO A 183 -33.00 6.44 18.27
N LEU A 184 -33.06 5.37 19.06
CA LEU A 184 -34.12 4.39 18.97
C LEU A 184 -35.29 4.80 19.89
N PRO A 185 -36.48 5.13 19.36
CA PRO A 185 -37.65 5.34 20.21
C PRO A 185 -38.02 4.02 20.89
N ARG A 186 -38.16 4.04 22.22
CA ARG A 186 -38.66 2.89 22.97
C ARG A 186 -40.14 3.09 23.22
N SER A 187 -40.98 2.23 22.64
CA SER A 187 -42.37 2.11 23.08
C SER A 187 -42.37 1.35 24.41
N ASN A 188 -42.92 1.97 25.45
CA ASN A 188 -43.24 1.24 26.67
C ASN A 188 -44.72 0.87 26.55
N ARG A 189 -45.07 -0.42 26.54
CA ARG A 189 -46.48 -0.84 26.70
C ARG A 189 -46.88 -0.55 28.14
N ALA A 190 -47.35 0.67 28.38
CA ALA A 190 -48.00 1.02 29.63
C ALA A 190 -49.46 0.59 29.54
N TRP A 191 -49.83 -0.43 30.33
CA TRP A 191 -51.24 -0.75 30.56
C TRP A 191 -51.85 0.43 31.32
N GLN A 192 -52.81 1.12 30.70
CA GLN A 192 -53.59 2.15 31.39
C GLN A 192 -54.96 1.58 31.71
N VAL A 193 -55.35 1.67 32.99
CA VAL A 193 -56.70 1.31 33.43
C VAL A 193 -57.49 2.61 33.47
N ASP A 194 -58.58 2.70 32.70
CA ASP A 194 -59.49 3.84 32.81
C ASP A 194 -60.29 3.79 34.13
N GLU A 195 -60.97 4.89 34.48
CA GLU A 195 -61.79 4.98 35.70
C GLU A 195 -62.91 3.93 35.79
N ARG A 196 -63.15 3.18 34.71
CA ARG A 196 -64.14 2.10 34.60
C ARG A 196 -63.53 0.70 34.65
N GLY A 197 -62.24 0.59 34.97
CA GLY A 197 -61.56 -0.70 35.11
C GLY A 197 -61.20 -1.41 33.80
N ARG A 198 -61.35 -0.74 32.65
CA ARG A 198 -60.96 -1.27 31.34
C ARG A 198 -59.51 -0.94 31.06
N VAL A 199 -58.75 -2.00 30.79
CA VAL A 199 -57.35 -1.90 30.45
C VAL A 199 -57.20 -1.58 28.97
N HIS A 200 -56.66 -0.41 28.65
CA HIS A 200 -56.29 -0.02 27.30
C HIS A 200 -54.77 -0.12 27.15
N SER A 201 -54.32 -0.83 26.10
CA SER A 201 -52.92 -0.82 25.69
C SER A 201 -52.69 0.38 24.78
N GLY A 202 -52.21 1.48 25.36
CA GLY A 202 -51.72 2.62 24.59
C GLY A 202 -50.23 2.45 24.33
N GLU A 203 -49.83 2.33 23.06
CA GLU A 203 -48.42 2.48 22.69
C GLU A 203 -48.05 3.97 22.80
N LYS A 204 -47.46 4.35 23.93
CA LYS A 204 -46.82 5.66 24.07
C LYS A 204 -45.36 5.51 23.67
N GLU A 205 -45.01 6.00 22.49
CA GLU A 205 -43.62 6.23 22.12
C GLU A 205 -43.04 7.25 23.12
N ARG A 206 -42.08 6.83 23.95
CA ARG A 206 -41.24 7.75 24.70
C ARG A 206 -39.95 7.92 23.92
N GLU A 207 -39.60 9.17 23.63
CA GLU A 207 -38.25 9.49 23.20
C GLU A 207 -37.26 8.94 24.24
N PRO A 208 -36.12 8.35 23.81
CA PRO A 208 -35.11 7.86 24.75
C PRO A 208 -34.73 9.01 25.67
N GLY A 209 -34.72 8.79 27.00
CA GLY A 209 -34.40 9.85 27.95
C GLY A 209 -33.05 10.46 27.58
N GLU A 210 -33.03 11.72 27.17
CA GLU A 210 -31.84 12.42 26.65
C GLU A 210 -30.65 12.29 27.59
N ASP A 211 -30.90 12.25 28.90
CA ASP A 211 -29.90 12.03 29.93
C ASP A 211 -29.07 10.74 29.72
N ARG A 212 -29.66 9.63 29.25
CA ARG A 212 -28.91 8.39 29.01
C ARG A 212 -28.04 8.46 27.77
N LEU A 213 -28.44 9.25 26.76
CA LEU A 213 -27.64 9.45 25.56
C LEU A 213 -26.49 10.44 25.82
N VAL A 214 -26.66 11.41 26.73
CA VAL A 214 -25.69 12.47 27.02
C VAL A 214 -24.77 12.14 28.21
N ALA A 215 -25.23 11.36 29.20
CA ALA A 215 -24.44 11.04 30.41
C ALA A 215 -23.06 10.40 30.11
N PRO A 216 -22.92 9.43 29.18
CA PRO A 216 -21.61 8.87 28.85
C PRO A 216 -20.63 9.91 28.29
N TRP A 217 -21.12 10.87 27.50
CA TRP A 217 -20.32 11.97 26.96
C TRP A 217 -19.87 12.94 28.05
N ARG A 218 -20.76 13.30 28.99
CA ARG A 218 -20.41 14.15 30.14
C ARG A 218 -19.37 13.49 31.05
N ALA A 219 -19.51 12.19 31.32
CA ALA A 219 -18.56 11.43 32.14
C ALA A 219 -17.16 11.39 31.52
N ALA A 220 -17.07 11.38 30.19
CA ALA A 220 -15.81 11.46 29.46
C ALA A 220 -15.27 12.89 29.31
N GLY A 221 -15.97 13.92 29.81
CA GLY A 221 -15.57 15.31 29.68
C GLY A 221 -15.78 15.91 28.29
N ALA A 222 -16.71 15.36 27.48
CA ALA A 222 -17.01 15.87 26.15
C ALA A 222 -17.76 17.21 26.17
N LEU A 223 -17.58 18.01 25.12
CA LEU A 223 -18.13 19.37 24.97
C LEU A 223 -19.62 19.41 24.56
N TYR A 224 -20.32 18.28 24.60
CA TYR A 224 -21.72 18.20 24.18
C TYR A 224 -22.68 18.51 25.34
N GLU A 225 -23.49 19.55 25.15
CA GLU A 225 -24.60 19.90 26.05
C GLU A 225 -25.88 19.10 25.72
N GLU A 226 -26.09 18.83 24.42
CA GLU A 226 -27.22 18.08 23.85
C GLU A 226 -26.77 16.75 23.21
N ASN A 227 -27.72 15.88 22.89
CA ASN A 227 -27.42 14.61 22.23
C ASN A 227 -26.78 14.81 20.84
N PRO A 228 -25.52 14.37 20.63
CA PRO A 228 -24.84 14.55 19.35
C PRO A 228 -25.34 13.60 18.24
N VAL A 229 -26.12 12.57 18.60
CA VAL A 229 -26.65 11.56 17.69
C VAL A 229 -28.11 11.89 17.34
N ASP A 230 -28.28 12.80 16.37
CA ASP A 230 -29.57 13.37 15.95
C ASP A 230 -30.11 12.76 14.63
N GLY A 231 -29.36 11.86 14.00
CA GLY A 231 -29.68 11.32 12.68
C GLY A 231 -29.28 12.21 11.51
N THR A 232 -28.52 13.29 11.73
CA THR A 232 -28.01 14.16 10.64
C THR A 232 -26.49 14.20 10.59
N ARG A 233 -25.84 14.08 11.75
CA ARG A 233 -24.38 14.10 11.89
C ARG A 233 -23.76 12.74 11.58
N THR A 234 -22.63 12.75 10.87
CA THR A 234 -21.82 11.53 10.69
C THR A 234 -21.05 11.24 11.97
N VAL A 235 -20.66 9.98 12.17
CA VAL A 235 -19.75 9.60 13.26
C VAL A 235 -18.51 10.50 13.29
N ASP A 236 -17.92 10.81 12.14
CA ASP A 236 -16.74 11.68 12.04
C ASP A 236 -16.98 13.10 12.58
N GLU A 237 -18.16 13.68 12.32
CA GLU A 237 -18.55 14.98 12.86
C GLU A 237 -18.81 14.92 14.37
N VAL A 238 -19.39 13.81 14.85
CA VAL A 238 -19.63 13.57 16.28
C VAL A 238 -18.31 13.39 17.03
N VAL A 239 -17.36 12.67 16.45
CA VAL A 239 -16.03 12.49 17.05
C VAL A 239 -15.29 13.83 17.07
N SER A 240 -15.23 14.52 15.93
CA SER A 240 -14.51 15.79 15.79
C SER A 240 -15.09 16.91 16.67
N GLY A 241 -16.41 16.93 16.89
CA GLY A 241 -17.08 17.92 17.73
C GLY A 241 -17.08 17.60 19.23
N SER A 242 -16.66 16.40 19.64
CA SER A 242 -16.75 15.95 21.03
C SER A 242 -15.70 16.54 21.97
N GLY A 243 -14.52 16.91 21.44
CA GLY A 243 -13.39 17.38 22.24
C GLY A 243 -12.64 16.30 23.04
N VAL A 244 -13.08 15.04 22.97
CA VAL A 244 -12.39 13.88 23.57
C VAL A 244 -11.59 13.11 22.50
N SER A 245 -10.76 12.15 22.92
CA SER A 245 -9.99 11.33 21.96
C SER A 245 -10.93 10.54 21.04
N ALA A 246 -10.50 10.29 19.80
CA ALA A 246 -11.28 9.51 18.84
C ALA A 246 -11.60 8.11 19.36
N PHE A 247 -10.68 7.49 20.09
CA PHE A 247 -10.88 6.18 20.73
C PHE A 247 -12.02 6.21 21.76
N GLN A 248 -12.01 7.19 22.68
CA GLN A 248 -13.06 7.34 23.69
C GLN A 248 -14.42 7.64 23.06
N ALA A 249 -14.48 8.57 22.10
CA ALA A 249 -15.73 8.92 21.40
C ALA A 249 -16.31 7.72 20.66
N MET A 250 -15.47 6.96 19.94
CA MET A 250 -15.90 5.76 19.23
C MET A 250 -16.32 4.64 20.19
N GLY A 251 -15.66 4.50 21.34
CA GLY A 251 -16.05 3.59 22.42
C GLY A 251 -17.44 3.91 22.98
N ILE A 252 -17.75 5.18 23.22
CA ILE A 252 -19.08 5.62 23.66
C ILE A 252 -20.15 5.28 22.61
N LEU A 253 -19.90 5.61 21.34
CA LEU A 253 -20.82 5.29 20.25
C LEU A 253 -21.05 3.78 20.09
N ALA A 254 -19.98 2.98 20.21
CA ALA A 254 -20.06 1.53 20.14
C ALA A 254 -20.91 0.96 21.29
N ASN A 255 -20.73 1.44 22.51
CA ASN A 255 -21.50 1.03 23.67
C ASN A 255 -22.97 1.44 23.56
N LEU A 256 -23.25 2.69 23.16
CA LEU A 256 -24.62 3.17 22.94
C LEU A 256 -25.35 2.32 21.88
N ARG A 257 -24.65 1.90 20.82
CA ARG A 257 -25.22 1.01 19.81
C ARG A 257 -25.41 -0.41 20.35
N HIS A 258 -24.42 -0.93 21.08
CA HIS A 258 -24.47 -2.28 21.65
C HIS A 258 -25.63 -2.43 22.63
N GLU A 259 -25.87 -1.42 23.47
CA GLU A 259 -27.00 -1.35 24.40
C GLU A 259 -28.36 -1.03 23.72
N GLY A 260 -28.34 -0.74 22.42
CA GLY A 260 -29.55 -0.50 21.61
C GLY A 260 -30.17 0.89 21.80
N TRP A 261 -29.42 1.89 22.25
CA TRP A 261 -29.90 3.27 22.37
C TRP A 261 -29.89 4.02 21.03
N ILE A 262 -28.98 3.64 20.13
CA ILE A 262 -28.84 4.24 18.80
C ILE A 262 -28.85 3.15 17.72
N GLN A 263 -29.34 3.49 16.54
CA GLN A 263 -29.28 2.62 15.37
C GLN A 263 -28.89 3.39 14.10
N PRO A 264 -28.20 2.74 13.13
CA PRO A 264 -27.92 3.37 11.85
C PRO A 264 -29.23 3.60 11.07
N LEU A 265 -29.27 4.62 10.22
CA LEU A 265 -30.42 4.86 9.33
C LEU A 265 -30.67 3.65 8.41
N SER A 266 -31.95 3.34 8.20
CA SER A 266 -32.35 2.26 7.29
C SER A 266 -32.22 2.66 5.82
N ALA A 267 -32.20 1.68 4.92
CA ALA A 267 -32.14 1.94 3.47
C ALA A 267 -33.32 2.79 2.97
N GLU A 268 -34.52 2.58 3.52
CA GLU A 268 -35.74 3.31 3.18
C GLU A 268 -35.67 4.76 3.71
N GLU A 269 -35.25 4.93 4.97
CA GLU A 269 -35.06 6.25 5.58
C GLU A 269 -34.05 7.11 4.83
N ILE A 270 -32.98 6.49 4.30
CA ILE A 270 -31.99 7.19 3.48
C ILE A 270 -32.62 7.71 2.20
N GLU A 271 -33.43 6.90 1.50
CA GLU A 271 -34.10 7.32 0.26
C GLU A 271 -35.10 8.45 0.52
N GLU A 272 -35.93 8.33 1.56
CA GLU A 272 -36.90 9.34 1.96
C GLU A 272 -36.23 10.67 2.32
N ARG A 273 -35.18 10.63 3.15
CA ARG A 273 -34.44 11.83 3.56
C ARG A 273 -33.73 12.48 2.39
N VAL A 274 -33.12 11.70 1.49
CA VAL A 274 -32.49 12.25 0.27
C VAL A 274 -33.53 12.99 -0.58
N ILE A 275 -34.70 12.38 -0.81
CA ILE A 275 -35.77 13.03 -1.59
C ILE A 275 -36.27 14.30 -0.87
N SER A 276 -36.45 14.24 0.45
CA SER A 276 -36.85 15.39 1.27
C SER A 276 -35.85 16.54 1.20
N TYR A 277 -34.54 16.25 1.35
CA TYR A 277 -33.49 17.25 1.25
C TYR A 277 -33.40 17.87 -0.14
N LEU A 278 -33.62 17.09 -1.20
CA LEU A 278 -33.69 17.64 -2.57
C LEU A 278 -34.88 18.58 -2.75
N ARG A 279 -36.06 18.24 -2.21
CA ARG A 279 -37.23 19.15 -2.20
C ARG A 279 -36.97 20.42 -1.40
N GLY A 280 -36.23 20.32 -0.29
CA GLY A 280 -35.84 21.45 0.56
C GLY A 280 -34.60 22.22 0.10
N ASN A 281 -34.09 21.97 -1.12
CA ASN A 281 -32.85 22.57 -1.66
C ASN A 281 -31.59 22.39 -0.80
N ARG A 282 -31.56 21.36 0.06
CA ARG A 282 -30.42 20.98 0.93
C ARG A 282 -29.54 19.93 0.25
N GLN A 283 -29.04 20.26 -0.94
CA GLN A 283 -28.30 19.31 -1.78
C GLN A 283 -27.08 18.70 -1.09
N GLY A 284 -26.34 19.48 -0.29
CA GLY A 284 -25.17 18.98 0.45
C GLY A 284 -25.50 17.83 1.41
N MET A 285 -26.63 17.91 2.12
CA MET A 285 -27.08 16.85 3.02
C MET A 285 -27.52 15.59 2.25
N ALA A 286 -28.11 15.76 1.07
CA ALA A 286 -28.46 14.65 0.19
C ALA A 286 -27.21 13.92 -0.33
N PHE A 287 -26.17 14.66 -0.75
CA PHE A 287 -24.90 14.06 -1.18
C PHE A 287 -24.14 13.40 -0.03
N LYS A 288 -24.21 13.94 1.20
CA LYS A 288 -23.64 13.30 2.39
C LYS A 288 -24.20 11.89 2.64
N LEU A 289 -25.52 11.73 2.57
CA LEU A 289 -26.16 10.40 2.65
C LEU A 289 -25.77 9.49 1.48
N TYR A 290 -25.64 10.06 0.28
CA TYR A 290 -25.22 9.33 -0.90
C TYR A 290 -23.76 8.84 -0.82
N GLU A 291 -22.86 9.61 -0.21
CA GLU A 291 -21.47 9.18 0.04
C GLU A 291 -21.43 7.93 0.92
N TRP A 292 -22.16 7.96 2.05
CA TRP A 292 -22.26 6.80 2.95
C TRP A 292 -22.91 5.59 2.26
N ALA A 293 -23.97 5.81 1.48
CA ALA A 293 -24.66 4.73 0.78
C ALA A 293 -23.78 4.03 -0.28
N ASN A 294 -22.81 4.72 -0.87
CA ASN A 294 -21.85 4.10 -1.80
C ASN A 294 -20.72 3.36 -1.06
N GLU A 295 -20.32 3.84 0.12
CA GLU A 295 -19.27 3.23 0.95
C GLU A 295 -19.74 1.92 1.61
N ALA A 296 -20.93 1.96 2.23
CA ALA A 296 -21.49 0.81 2.92
C ALA A 296 -22.01 -0.26 1.93
N THR A 297 -21.41 -1.45 1.97
CA THR A 297 -21.73 -2.57 1.07
C THR A 297 -23.22 -2.91 1.00
N HIS A 298 -23.90 -2.93 2.15
CA HIS A 298 -25.34 -3.22 2.26
C HIS A 298 -26.24 -2.09 1.72
N LEU A 299 -25.73 -0.87 1.57
CA LEU A 299 -26.47 0.30 1.04
C LEU A 299 -26.16 0.58 -0.43
N ARG A 300 -25.20 -0.11 -1.06
CA ARG A 300 -24.87 0.07 -2.49
C ARG A 300 -26.08 -0.08 -3.45
N PRO A 301 -27.05 -0.99 -3.22
CA PRO A 301 -28.27 -1.04 -4.03
C PRO A 301 -29.10 0.24 -3.93
N THR A 302 -29.21 0.81 -2.72
CA THR A 302 -29.88 2.09 -2.45
C THR A 302 -29.19 3.23 -3.19
N ALA A 303 -27.87 3.32 -3.11
CA ALA A 303 -27.10 4.30 -3.89
C ALA A 303 -27.39 4.15 -5.40
N SER A 304 -27.42 2.92 -5.93
CA SER A 304 -27.70 2.68 -7.36
C SER A 304 -29.09 3.13 -7.79
N ARG A 305 -30.10 3.06 -6.91
CA ARG A 305 -31.42 3.65 -7.16
C ARG A 305 -31.34 5.18 -7.15
N LEU A 306 -30.64 5.75 -6.17
CA LEU A 306 -30.46 7.19 -6.01
C LEU A 306 -29.69 7.85 -7.17
N ASP A 307 -28.80 7.15 -7.91
CA ASP A 307 -28.11 7.81 -9.03
C ASP A 307 -29.07 8.27 -10.15
N LYS A 308 -30.31 7.74 -10.24
CA LYS A 308 -31.32 8.23 -11.18
C LYS A 308 -31.82 9.64 -10.84
N VAL A 309 -31.70 10.04 -9.57
CA VAL A 309 -32.19 11.30 -9.01
C VAL A 309 -31.02 12.26 -8.80
N LEU A 310 -29.97 11.83 -8.08
CA LEU A 310 -28.86 12.70 -7.68
C LEU A 310 -27.89 13.04 -8.81
N LEU A 311 -27.67 12.15 -9.78
CA LEU A 311 -26.76 12.42 -10.90
C LEU A 311 -27.41 13.19 -12.06
N ARG A 312 -28.55 13.85 -11.82
CA ARG A 312 -29.18 14.72 -12.81
C ARG A 312 -28.47 16.07 -12.86
N LYS A 313 -28.51 16.73 -14.03
CA LYS A 313 -27.85 18.03 -14.26
C LYS A 313 -28.24 19.09 -13.21
N GLU A 314 -29.49 19.08 -12.79
CA GLU A 314 -30.08 19.98 -11.77
C GLU A 314 -29.44 19.84 -10.37
N HIS A 315 -29.03 18.63 -9.97
CA HIS A 315 -28.53 18.34 -8.63
C HIS A 315 -27.00 18.23 -8.57
N VAL A 316 -26.36 17.74 -9.65
CA VAL A 316 -24.89 17.64 -9.71
C VAL A 316 -24.25 19.02 -9.73
N GLY A 317 -24.84 19.99 -10.44
CA GLY A 317 -24.57 21.43 -10.32
C GLY A 317 -23.10 21.78 -10.04
N ALA A 318 -22.84 22.50 -8.95
CA ALA A 318 -21.51 22.78 -8.39
C ALA A 318 -21.15 21.85 -7.20
N GLN A 319 -21.93 20.78 -6.99
CA GLN A 319 -21.75 19.87 -5.86
C GLN A 319 -20.54 18.99 -6.07
N ARG A 320 -19.90 18.61 -4.95
CA ARG A 320 -18.77 17.67 -4.91
C ARG A 320 -19.13 16.56 -3.95
N PHE A 321 -18.92 15.32 -4.38
CA PHE A 321 -19.01 14.17 -3.48
C PHE A 321 -17.80 13.24 -3.65
N ARG A 322 -17.44 12.56 -2.57
CA ARG A 322 -16.30 11.66 -2.47
C ARG A 322 -16.70 10.36 -1.81
N THR A 323 -16.38 9.23 -2.40
CA THR A 323 -16.75 7.92 -1.85
C THR A 323 -15.72 6.85 -2.21
N ARG A 324 -15.53 5.86 -1.35
CA ARG A 324 -14.87 4.60 -1.72
C ARG A 324 -15.95 3.62 -2.12
N THR A 325 -15.79 3.00 -3.28
CA THR A 325 -16.80 2.07 -3.80
C THR A 325 -16.13 1.00 -4.65
N SER A 326 -16.81 -0.13 -4.88
CA SER A 326 -16.34 -1.15 -5.83
C SER A 326 -16.10 -0.57 -7.22
N SER A 327 -15.13 -1.12 -7.96
CA SER A 327 -14.83 -0.73 -9.35
C SER A 327 -16.05 -0.77 -10.29
N GLU A 328 -16.96 -1.74 -10.14
CA GLU A 328 -18.20 -1.80 -10.92
C GLU A 328 -19.04 -0.51 -10.74
N ARG A 329 -19.29 -0.12 -9.49
CA ARG A 329 -20.05 1.09 -9.14
C ARG A 329 -19.35 2.36 -9.61
N ALA A 330 -18.03 2.43 -9.50
CA ALA A 330 -17.23 3.56 -10.02
C ALA A 330 -17.49 3.76 -11.53
N ILE A 331 -17.45 2.67 -12.31
CA ILE A 331 -17.74 2.69 -13.75
C ILE A 331 -19.21 3.03 -14.03
N GLN A 332 -20.15 2.52 -13.24
CA GLN A 332 -21.58 2.85 -13.37
C GLN A 332 -21.86 4.35 -13.15
N ILE A 333 -21.23 4.97 -12.13
CA ILE A 333 -21.33 6.41 -11.85
C ILE A 333 -20.79 7.20 -13.05
N LEU A 334 -19.58 6.90 -13.52
CA LEU A 334 -18.98 7.56 -14.68
C LEU A 334 -19.85 7.43 -15.94
N SER A 335 -20.36 6.21 -16.21
CA SER A 335 -21.25 5.95 -17.35
C SER A 335 -22.56 6.75 -17.27
N ARG A 336 -23.15 6.89 -16.06
CA ARG A 336 -24.35 7.70 -15.86
C ARG A 336 -24.08 9.20 -16.03
N LEU A 337 -22.96 9.72 -15.52
CA LEU A 337 -22.56 11.12 -15.70
C LEU A 337 -22.36 11.47 -17.18
N LEU A 338 -21.59 10.65 -17.91
CA LEU A 338 -21.36 10.82 -19.36
C LEU A 338 -22.67 10.77 -20.17
N ARG A 339 -23.62 9.93 -19.77
CA ARG A 339 -24.95 9.85 -20.41
C ARG A 339 -25.76 11.13 -20.20
N ARG A 340 -25.70 11.73 -19.02
CA ARG A 340 -26.47 12.94 -18.65
C ARG A 340 -25.93 14.19 -19.34
N GLY A 341 -24.65 14.20 -19.71
CA GLY A 341 -24.07 15.23 -20.57
C GLY A 341 -23.84 16.59 -19.89
N SER A 342 -24.01 16.68 -18.57
CA SER A 342 -23.59 17.85 -17.78
C SER A 342 -22.07 17.90 -17.67
N PRO A 343 -21.44 19.08 -17.64
CA PRO A 343 -20.01 19.19 -17.35
C PRO A 343 -19.66 18.63 -15.97
N PHE A 344 -18.57 17.86 -15.88
CA PHE A 344 -18.06 17.32 -14.63
C PHE A 344 -16.57 17.02 -14.70
N ARG A 345 -15.95 16.94 -13.53
CA ARG A 345 -14.67 16.28 -13.27
C ARG A 345 -14.93 14.99 -12.49
N TYR A 346 -14.36 13.90 -12.96
CA TYR A 346 -14.42 12.59 -12.30
C TYR A 346 -12.99 12.13 -12.05
N LEU A 347 -12.63 11.92 -10.80
CA LEU A 347 -11.32 11.45 -10.37
C LEU A 347 -11.50 10.10 -9.68
N ALA A 348 -10.79 9.07 -10.15
CA ALA A 348 -10.72 7.78 -9.49
C ALA A 348 -9.25 7.42 -9.26
N ARG A 349 -8.92 6.95 -8.04
CA ARG A 349 -7.55 6.59 -7.67
C ARG A 349 -7.49 5.29 -6.86
N GLU A 350 -6.45 4.51 -7.09
CA GLU A 350 -6.07 3.34 -6.31
C GLU A 350 -4.53 3.19 -6.33
N GLY A 351 -3.90 3.23 -5.15
CA GLY A 351 -2.44 3.27 -5.05
C GLY A 351 -1.83 4.46 -5.80
N GLU A 352 -0.85 4.18 -6.68
CA GLU A 352 -0.22 5.16 -7.57
C GLU A 352 -0.99 5.38 -8.90
N CYS A 353 -2.06 4.62 -9.14
CA CYS A 353 -2.86 4.75 -10.35
C CYS A 353 -3.94 5.82 -10.18
N VAL A 354 -4.06 6.71 -11.17
CA VAL A 354 -5.08 7.77 -11.21
C VAL A 354 -5.73 7.83 -12.59
N VAL A 355 -7.06 7.87 -12.60
CA VAL A 355 -7.89 8.10 -13.79
C VAL A 355 -8.70 9.36 -13.55
N GLU A 356 -8.44 10.40 -14.33
CA GLU A 356 -9.12 11.68 -14.21
C GLU A 356 -9.78 12.07 -15.53
N VAL A 357 -11.08 12.33 -15.49
CA VAL A 357 -11.92 12.63 -16.66
C VAL A 357 -12.54 13.99 -16.48
N TYR A 358 -12.24 14.90 -17.42
CA TYR A 358 -12.91 16.17 -17.59
C TYR A 358 -13.85 16.05 -18.79
N PHE A 359 -15.14 16.22 -18.56
CA PHE A 359 -16.13 16.13 -19.61
C PHE A 359 -16.86 17.46 -19.77
N THR A 360 -16.96 17.92 -21.01
CA THR A 360 -17.90 18.96 -21.43
C THR A 360 -18.66 18.46 -22.67
N PRO A 361 -19.79 19.10 -23.04
CA PRO A 361 -20.49 18.76 -24.28
C PRO A 361 -19.63 18.85 -25.55
N ASN A 362 -18.54 19.62 -25.52
CA ASN A 362 -17.72 19.93 -26.69
C ASN A 362 -16.37 19.20 -26.71
N TYR A 363 -15.88 18.73 -25.56
CA TYR A 363 -14.63 17.96 -25.49
C TYR A 363 -14.62 17.00 -24.29
N LEU A 364 -13.88 15.90 -24.43
CA LEU A 364 -13.53 14.97 -23.36
C LEU A 364 -12.02 15.00 -23.20
N ARG A 365 -11.54 15.24 -21.97
CA ARG A 365 -10.12 15.16 -21.63
C ARG A 365 -9.91 14.11 -20.54
N LEU A 366 -8.96 13.20 -20.77
CA LEU A 366 -8.62 12.10 -19.89
C LEU A 366 -7.15 12.22 -19.49
N HIS A 367 -6.86 12.17 -18.19
CA HIS A 367 -5.51 12.03 -17.66
C HIS A 367 -5.38 10.67 -16.99
N LEU A 368 -4.32 9.94 -17.32
CA LEU A 368 -3.98 8.65 -16.73
C LEU A 368 -2.58 8.73 -16.13
N GLN A 369 -2.45 8.36 -14.86
CA GLN A 369 -1.17 8.27 -14.15
C GLN A 369 -1.00 6.88 -13.54
N GLY A 370 0.25 6.45 -13.36
CA GLY A 370 0.61 5.18 -12.72
C GLY A 370 1.03 4.05 -13.69
N PRO A 371 1.32 2.85 -13.16
CA PRO A 371 1.91 1.73 -13.91
C PRO A 371 0.98 1.05 -14.93
N ARG A 372 -0.34 1.27 -14.87
CA ARG A 372 -1.30 0.65 -15.79
C ARG A 372 -1.25 1.32 -17.16
N ARG A 373 -1.02 0.52 -18.21
CA ARG A 373 -0.80 0.98 -19.58
C ARG A 373 -2.08 0.91 -20.41
N THR A 374 -2.38 1.96 -21.16
CA THR A 374 -3.19 1.84 -22.39
C THR A 374 -2.28 1.45 -23.54
N HIS A 375 -2.79 0.73 -24.53
CA HIS A 375 -2.00 0.44 -25.73
C HIS A 375 -1.63 1.72 -26.50
N SER A 376 -0.59 1.63 -27.34
CA SER A 376 -0.20 2.73 -28.21
C SER A 376 -1.33 3.09 -29.17
N THR A 377 -1.41 4.37 -29.55
CA THR A 377 -2.42 4.88 -30.49
C THR A 377 -2.39 4.11 -31.81
N LEU A 378 -1.19 3.70 -32.23
CA LEU A 378 -0.92 2.86 -33.40
C LEU A 378 -1.71 1.53 -33.38
N ARG A 379 -1.85 0.87 -32.21
CA ARG A 379 -2.60 -0.38 -32.10
C ARG A 379 -4.08 -0.18 -32.44
N TYR A 380 -4.68 0.91 -31.97
CA TYR A 380 -6.08 1.24 -32.28
C TYR A 380 -6.27 1.60 -33.76
N LEU A 381 -5.26 2.18 -34.41
CA LEU A 381 -5.26 2.45 -35.84
C LEU A 381 -5.19 1.16 -36.67
N ARG A 382 -4.30 0.22 -36.32
CA ARG A 382 -4.21 -1.11 -36.94
C ARG A 382 -5.53 -1.88 -36.80
N ARG A 383 -6.12 -1.88 -35.60
CA ARG A 383 -7.42 -2.54 -35.35
C ARG A 383 -8.55 -1.99 -36.23
N ARG A 384 -8.51 -0.68 -36.53
CA ARG A 384 -9.48 -0.03 -37.44
C ARG A 384 -9.14 -0.21 -38.92
N ARG A 385 -8.07 -0.93 -39.26
CA ARG A 385 -7.52 -1.04 -40.63
C ARG A 385 -7.27 0.33 -41.26
N ALA A 386 -6.84 1.29 -40.43
CA ALA A 386 -6.53 2.64 -40.89
C ALA A 386 -5.09 2.77 -41.41
N ILE A 387 -4.21 1.82 -41.07
CA ILE A 387 -2.82 1.75 -41.52
C ILE A 387 -2.36 0.28 -41.56
N ASP A 388 -1.62 -0.08 -42.60
CA ASP A 388 -1.06 -1.41 -42.80
C ASP A 388 0.40 -1.50 -42.32
N ASP A 389 0.92 -2.71 -42.12
CA ASP A 389 2.24 -2.93 -41.50
C ASP A 389 3.40 -2.30 -42.28
N ALA A 390 3.32 -2.31 -43.62
CA ALA A 390 4.28 -1.61 -44.47
C ALA A 390 4.23 -0.07 -44.27
N GLY A 391 3.04 0.50 -44.07
CA GLY A 391 2.87 1.93 -43.80
C GLY A 391 3.38 2.33 -42.41
N VAL A 392 3.24 1.44 -41.42
CA VAL A 392 3.78 1.63 -40.06
C VAL A 392 5.30 1.70 -40.07
N GLU A 393 5.97 0.75 -40.74
CA GLU A 393 7.43 0.73 -40.81
C GLU A 393 7.99 1.93 -41.58
N ALA A 394 7.35 2.32 -42.69
CA ALA A 394 7.71 3.53 -43.41
C ALA A 394 7.61 4.80 -42.52
N ALA A 395 6.55 4.92 -41.71
CA ALA A 395 6.37 6.02 -40.79
C ALA A 395 7.41 6.02 -39.64
N LYS A 396 7.78 4.85 -39.11
CA LYS A 396 8.83 4.73 -38.07
C LYS A 396 10.20 5.15 -38.59
N VAL A 397 10.57 4.71 -39.79
CA VAL A 397 11.84 5.08 -40.43
C VAL A 397 11.92 6.60 -40.62
N ARG A 398 10.85 7.22 -41.14
CA ARG A 398 10.80 8.68 -41.28
C ARG A 398 10.81 9.44 -39.95
N ALA A 399 10.10 8.94 -38.94
CA ALA A 399 10.11 9.55 -37.61
C ALA A 399 11.52 9.57 -37.00
N ARG A 400 12.29 8.47 -37.16
CA ARG A 400 13.70 8.39 -36.75
C ARG A 400 14.59 9.36 -37.55
N GLN A 401 14.38 9.46 -38.87
CA GLN A 401 15.14 10.37 -39.73
C GLN A 401 14.89 11.85 -39.42
N GLN A 402 13.65 12.22 -39.03
CA GLN A 402 13.26 13.60 -38.76
C GLN A 402 13.37 14.01 -37.28
N GLY A 403 13.70 13.09 -36.38
CA GLY A 403 13.72 13.34 -34.93
C GLY A 403 12.35 13.74 -34.35
N LYS A 404 11.24 13.42 -35.04
CA LYS A 404 9.87 13.76 -34.64
C LYS A 404 9.19 12.60 -33.95
N SER A 405 8.18 12.88 -33.12
CA SER A 405 7.32 11.85 -32.54
C SER A 405 6.54 11.11 -33.64
N LEU A 406 6.43 9.79 -33.54
CA LEU A 406 5.71 8.93 -34.50
C LEU A 406 4.28 9.43 -34.79
N ASP A 407 3.56 9.86 -33.76
CA ASP A 407 2.19 10.41 -33.85
C ASP A 407 2.10 11.64 -34.77
N ARG A 408 3.18 12.43 -34.82
CA ARG A 408 3.29 13.63 -35.66
C ARG A 408 3.55 13.28 -37.10
N THR A 409 4.46 12.33 -37.34
CA THR A 409 4.76 11.81 -38.68
C THR A 409 3.53 11.13 -39.31
N LEU A 410 2.75 10.37 -38.53
CA LEU A 410 1.54 9.70 -39.03
C LEU A 410 0.47 10.68 -39.57
N LEU A 411 0.37 11.88 -38.99
CA LEU A 411 -0.59 12.92 -39.40
C LEU A 411 -0.02 13.87 -40.46
N GLU A 412 1.22 14.35 -40.29
CA GLU A 412 1.85 15.33 -41.20
C GLU A 412 2.16 14.71 -42.57
N ASP A 413 2.63 13.46 -42.60
CA ASP A 413 3.01 12.77 -43.83
C ASP A 413 1.82 12.06 -44.52
N GLY A 414 0.60 12.20 -43.97
CA GLY A 414 -0.63 11.71 -44.60
C GLY A 414 -0.88 10.21 -44.51
N TYR A 415 -0.12 9.47 -43.69
CA TYR A 415 -0.34 8.03 -43.48
C TYR A 415 -1.70 7.73 -42.84
N VAL A 416 -2.25 8.67 -42.04
CA VAL A 416 -3.55 8.54 -41.37
C VAL A 416 -4.29 9.88 -41.42
N THR A 417 -5.60 9.85 -41.70
CA THR A 417 -6.43 11.07 -41.67
C THR A 417 -6.71 11.54 -40.25
N ARG A 418 -6.93 12.85 -40.06
CA ARG A 418 -7.30 13.43 -38.76
C ARG A 418 -8.54 12.76 -38.14
N GLN A 419 -9.53 12.39 -38.95
CA GLN A 419 -10.73 11.69 -38.47
C GLN A 419 -10.43 10.27 -37.97
N GLN A 420 -9.61 9.50 -38.69
CA GLN A 420 -9.17 8.16 -38.27
C GLN A 420 -8.37 8.23 -36.97
N TRP A 421 -7.49 9.23 -36.85
CA TRP A 421 -6.70 9.50 -35.65
C TRP A 421 -7.56 9.83 -34.43
N VAL A 422 -8.51 10.76 -34.56
CA VAL A 422 -9.43 11.13 -33.47
C VAL A 422 -10.26 9.92 -33.01
N ARG A 423 -10.72 9.09 -33.95
CA ARG A 423 -11.44 7.84 -33.62
C ARG A 423 -10.55 6.83 -32.86
N ALA A 424 -9.26 6.73 -33.20
CA ALA A 424 -8.30 5.88 -32.48
C ALA A 424 -7.97 6.41 -31.08
N ILE A 425 -7.77 7.73 -30.91
CA ILE A 425 -7.63 8.35 -29.59
C ILE A 425 -8.88 8.14 -28.75
N LYS A 426 -10.07 8.26 -29.34
CA LYS A 426 -11.33 7.97 -28.66
C LYS A 426 -11.36 6.54 -28.12
N ASP A 427 -10.96 5.55 -28.91
CA ASP A 427 -10.90 4.14 -28.43
C ASP A 427 -9.84 3.97 -27.32
N LYS A 428 -8.69 4.64 -27.43
CA LYS A 428 -7.65 4.69 -26.38
C LYS A 428 -8.17 5.30 -25.09
N ALA A 429 -8.92 6.40 -25.17
CA ALA A 429 -9.51 7.06 -24.01
C ALA A 429 -10.62 6.21 -23.37
N VAL A 430 -11.48 5.56 -24.16
CA VAL A 430 -12.47 4.60 -23.67
C VAL A 430 -11.78 3.46 -22.93
N SER A 431 -10.71 2.91 -23.50
CA SER A 431 -9.91 1.87 -22.85
C SER A 431 -9.26 2.36 -21.55
N GLY A 432 -8.75 3.59 -21.54
CA GLY A 432 -8.17 4.23 -20.34
C GLY A 432 -9.17 4.49 -19.24
N MET A 433 -10.38 4.99 -19.56
CA MET A 433 -11.47 5.17 -18.59
C MET A 433 -11.91 3.83 -17.97
N PHE A 434 -11.88 2.75 -18.75
CA PHE A 434 -12.14 1.40 -18.25
C PHE A 434 -10.96 0.82 -17.44
N GLY A 435 -9.83 1.53 -17.35
CA GLY A 435 -8.66 1.12 -16.56
C GLY A 435 -8.94 1.00 -15.05
N VAL A 436 -10.01 1.66 -14.58
CA VAL A 436 -10.60 1.54 -13.23
C VAL A 436 -11.13 0.12 -12.97
N PHE A 437 -11.45 -0.64 -14.02
CA PHE A 437 -11.88 -2.02 -13.90
C PHE A 437 -10.72 -2.91 -13.43
N GLY A 438 -10.96 -3.75 -12.42
CA GLY A 438 -9.91 -4.52 -11.77
C GLY A 438 -9.18 -3.75 -10.66
N TRP A 439 -9.75 -2.64 -10.20
CA TRP A 439 -9.47 -2.04 -8.90
C TRP A 439 -10.40 -2.66 -7.85
N GLU A 440 -9.91 -2.80 -6.62
CA GLU A 440 -10.65 -3.41 -5.52
C GLU A 440 -11.69 -2.42 -4.98
N GLU A 441 -11.24 -1.35 -4.34
CA GLU A 441 -12.10 -0.30 -3.78
C GLU A 441 -11.55 1.10 -4.09
N PRO A 442 -11.68 1.55 -5.34
CA PRO A 442 -11.15 2.84 -5.70
C PRO A 442 -11.85 3.99 -4.99
N PHE A 443 -11.03 4.99 -4.64
CA PHE A 443 -11.53 6.26 -4.18
C PHE A 443 -12.01 7.09 -5.37
N VAL A 444 -13.28 7.43 -5.36
CA VAL A 444 -13.95 8.19 -6.41
C VAL A 444 -14.34 9.56 -5.89
N GLU A 445 -14.03 10.58 -6.67
CA GLU A 445 -14.45 11.95 -6.45
C GLU A 445 -15.12 12.49 -7.71
N VAL A 446 -16.29 13.09 -7.54
CA VAL A 446 -17.03 13.74 -8.62
C VAL A 446 -17.28 15.18 -8.24
N GLN A 447 -16.99 16.07 -9.17
CA GLN A 447 -17.28 17.50 -9.06
C GLN A 447 -18.09 17.95 -10.27
N GLY A 448 -19.29 18.44 -10.03
CA GLY A 448 -20.12 19.04 -11.06
C GLY A 448 -19.61 20.42 -11.48
N GLY A 449 -19.93 20.81 -12.71
CA GLY A 449 -19.68 22.15 -13.22
C GLY A 449 -18.57 22.21 -14.28
N VAL A 450 -18.43 23.39 -14.88
CA VAL A 450 -17.37 23.63 -15.86
C VAL A 450 -16.08 23.91 -15.09
N LEU A 451 -15.17 22.94 -15.11
CA LEU A 451 -13.84 23.06 -14.50
C LEU A 451 -12.81 23.14 -15.60
N THR A 452 -11.92 24.12 -15.50
CA THR A 452 -10.79 24.24 -16.43
C THR A 452 -9.76 23.16 -16.09
N PRO A 453 -9.45 22.23 -17.02
CA PRO A 453 -8.42 21.23 -16.78
C PRO A 453 -7.03 21.89 -16.73
N PRO A 454 -6.10 21.38 -15.90
CA PRO A 454 -4.73 21.92 -15.82
C PRO A 454 -4.02 21.86 -17.17
N ALA A 455 -3.00 22.69 -17.36
CA ALA A 455 -2.26 22.71 -18.62
C ALA A 455 -1.54 21.37 -18.83
N PRO A 456 -1.48 20.83 -20.07
CA PRO A 456 -0.80 19.55 -20.32
C PRO A 456 0.68 19.52 -19.88
N GLU A 457 1.31 20.69 -19.77
CA GLU A 457 2.72 20.89 -19.41
C GLU A 457 2.96 20.81 -17.89
N GLU A 458 1.94 21.06 -17.08
CA GLU A 458 2.00 20.94 -15.61
C GLU A 458 2.03 19.47 -15.17
N ILE A 459 1.64 18.55 -16.05
CA ILE A 459 1.60 17.10 -15.80
C ILE A 459 2.94 16.48 -16.19
N LYS A 460 3.87 16.41 -15.22
CA LYS A 460 5.23 15.88 -15.42
C LYS A 460 5.28 14.37 -15.73
N GLN A 461 4.25 13.61 -15.38
CA GLN A 461 4.17 12.14 -15.56
C GLN A 461 2.73 11.71 -15.90
N GLY A 462 2.55 10.86 -16.93
CA GLY A 462 1.24 10.28 -17.31
C GLY A 462 0.81 10.51 -18.76
N LEU A 463 -0.28 9.87 -19.18
CA LEU A 463 -0.91 10.04 -20.49
C LEU A 463 -2.04 11.06 -20.41
N VAL A 464 -2.03 12.04 -21.31
CA VAL A 464 -3.13 12.99 -21.50
C VAL A 464 -3.76 12.75 -22.87
N CYS A 465 -5.06 12.45 -22.92
CA CYS A 465 -5.83 12.35 -24.15
C CYS A 465 -6.90 13.43 -24.18
N GLU A 466 -7.00 14.17 -25.28
CA GLU A 466 -8.04 15.17 -25.50
C GLU A 466 -8.77 14.89 -26.80
N ILE A 467 -10.10 14.86 -26.73
CA ILE A 467 -10.97 14.48 -27.83
C ILE A 467 -12.03 15.58 -28.01
N PRO A 468 -12.04 16.28 -29.16
CA PRO A 468 -13.16 17.13 -29.50
C PRO A 468 -14.39 16.26 -29.79
N LEU A 469 -15.54 16.64 -29.22
CA LEU A 469 -16.77 15.87 -29.28
C LEU A 469 -17.78 16.55 -30.22
N ASP A 470 -17.87 16.04 -31.45
CA ASP A 470 -18.97 16.36 -32.37
C ASP A 470 -20.20 15.47 -32.09
N ALA A 471 -21.30 15.67 -32.84
CA ALA A 471 -22.52 14.89 -32.65
C ALA A 471 -22.31 13.37 -32.88
N GLU A 472 -21.49 13.01 -33.87
CA GLU A 472 -21.22 11.62 -34.23
C GLU A 472 -20.35 10.90 -33.18
N LEU A 473 -19.27 11.54 -32.74
CA LEU A 473 -18.37 11.03 -31.71
C LEU A 473 -19.07 10.93 -30.36
N ARG A 474 -19.97 11.87 -30.01
CA ARG A 474 -20.82 11.73 -28.81
C ARG A 474 -21.72 10.50 -28.90
N ALA A 475 -22.36 10.27 -30.05
CA ALA A 475 -23.18 9.08 -30.24
C ALA A 475 -22.34 7.78 -30.22
N SER A 476 -21.13 7.78 -30.79
CA SER A 476 -20.20 6.65 -30.71
C SER A 476 -19.77 6.38 -29.26
N LEU A 477 -19.34 7.40 -28.53
CA LEU A 477 -18.91 7.28 -27.14
C LEU A 477 -20.05 6.69 -26.29
N ARG A 478 -21.28 7.19 -26.46
CA ARG A 478 -22.47 6.63 -25.79
C ARG A 478 -22.68 5.15 -26.09
N ARG A 479 -22.50 4.71 -27.34
CA ARG A 479 -22.60 3.29 -27.71
C ARG A 479 -21.51 2.44 -27.05
N ASP A 480 -20.27 2.93 -27.01
CA ASP A 480 -19.15 2.22 -26.37
C ASP A 480 -19.38 2.06 -24.86
N LEU A 481 -19.90 3.09 -24.20
CA LEU A 481 -20.25 3.05 -22.77
C LEU A 481 -21.46 2.14 -22.48
N LEU A 482 -22.42 2.04 -23.40
CA LEU A 482 -23.53 1.09 -23.28
C LEU A 482 -23.05 -0.36 -23.37
N ARG A 483 -22.02 -0.63 -24.18
CA ARG A 483 -21.39 -1.96 -24.28
C ARG A 483 -20.75 -2.38 -22.96
N TRP A 484 -20.23 -1.45 -22.16
CA TRP A 484 -19.73 -1.79 -20.82
C TRP A 484 -20.79 -2.45 -19.96
N LYS A 485 -22.06 -2.04 -20.05
CA LYS A 485 -23.14 -2.69 -19.31
C LYS A 485 -23.27 -4.18 -19.69
N VAL A 486 -23.16 -4.50 -20.97
CA VAL A 486 -23.24 -5.88 -21.47
C VAL A 486 -22.01 -6.69 -21.02
N LEU A 487 -20.81 -6.10 -21.12
CA LEU A 487 -19.58 -6.72 -20.66
C LEU A 487 -19.61 -6.99 -19.15
N LEU A 488 -20.09 -6.05 -18.35
CA LEU A 488 -20.21 -6.19 -16.89
C LEU A 488 -21.32 -7.16 -16.48
N GLN A 489 -22.37 -7.38 -17.30
CA GLN A 489 -23.30 -8.49 -17.07
C GLN A 489 -22.63 -9.86 -17.27
N ALA A 490 -21.68 -9.91 -18.21
CA ALA A 490 -20.92 -11.12 -18.48
C ALA A 490 -19.73 -11.34 -17.52
N ILE A 491 -19.14 -10.28 -16.99
CA ILE A 491 -18.03 -10.31 -16.05
C ILE A 491 -18.28 -9.19 -15.03
N PRO A 492 -19.09 -9.46 -13.98
CA PRO A 492 -19.50 -8.45 -13.01
C PRO A 492 -18.36 -7.92 -12.14
N SER A 493 -17.38 -8.78 -11.82
CA SER A 493 -16.20 -8.43 -11.02
C SER A 493 -14.92 -8.94 -11.70
N PRO A 494 -13.76 -8.30 -11.47
CA PRO A 494 -12.45 -8.93 -11.71
C PRO A 494 -12.29 -10.28 -11.00
N ASP A 495 -12.99 -10.53 -9.90
CA ASP A 495 -12.83 -11.75 -9.09
C ASP A 495 -13.44 -13.01 -9.71
N VAL A 496 -14.12 -12.89 -10.86
CA VAL A 496 -14.75 -14.02 -11.52
C VAL A 496 -13.69 -15.02 -12.00
N VAL A 497 -13.91 -16.29 -11.68
CA VAL A 497 -13.07 -17.41 -12.14
C VAL A 497 -13.76 -18.13 -13.29
N LEU A 498 -12.98 -18.48 -14.31
CA LEU A 498 -13.47 -19.09 -15.55
C LEU A 498 -12.67 -20.33 -15.91
N ARG A 499 -13.32 -21.30 -16.55
CA ARG A 499 -12.73 -22.60 -16.93
C ARG A 499 -12.90 -22.86 -18.42
N VAL A 500 -11.93 -23.49 -19.07
CA VAL A 500 -12.08 -23.99 -20.45
C VAL A 500 -13.14 -25.11 -20.51
N SER A 501 -14.10 -25.00 -21.42
CA SER A 501 -15.22 -25.97 -21.53
C SER A 501 -14.80 -27.36 -22.04
N GLN A 502 -13.64 -27.51 -22.68
CA GLN A 502 -13.10 -28.80 -23.13
C GLN A 502 -11.61 -28.91 -22.80
N ARG A 503 -11.26 -29.81 -21.88
CA ARG A 503 -9.85 -30.14 -21.58
C ARG A 503 -9.22 -30.83 -22.78
N ARG A 504 -8.15 -30.25 -23.31
CA ARG A 504 -7.37 -30.86 -24.40
C ARG A 504 -6.49 -32.01 -23.88
N PRO A 505 -6.19 -33.01 -24.71
CA PRO A 505 -5.28 -34.10 -24.34
C PRO A 505 -3.89 -33.56 -23.97
N LYS A 506 -3.26 -34.17 -22.95
CA LYS A 506 -1.90 -33.82 -22.49
C LYS A 506 -0.93 -33.85 -23.68
N GLY A 507 -0.23 -32.74 -23.94
CA GLY A 507 0.80 -32.62 -24.99
C GLY A 507 0.45 -31.75 -26.22
N SER A 508 -0.76 -31.18 -26.30
CA SER A 508 -1.09 -30.22 -27.39
C SER A 508 -0.44 -28.83 -27.17
N PRO A 509 -0.11 -28.08 -28.24
CA PRO A 509 0.40 -26.72 -28.12
C PRO A 509 -0.60 -25.82 -27.37
N ARG A 510 -0.07 -25.03 -26.43
CA ARG A 510 -0.87 -24.10 -25.60
C ARG A 510 -1.57 -23.06 -26.48
N ARG A 511 -2.75 -22.61 -26.07
CA ARG A 511 -3.51 -21.49 -26.67
C ARG A 511 -3.87 -20.46 -25.60
N ALA A 512 -4.21 -19.24 -26.00
CA ALA A 512 -4.69 -18.20 -25.07
C ALA A 512 -5.85 -18.64 -24.15
N HIS A 513 -6.74 -19.52 -24.62
CA HIS A 513 -7.85 -20.01 -23.80
C HIS A 513 -7.37 -20.91 -22.64
N ASP A 514 -6.20 -21.53 -22.73
CA ASP A 514 -5.64 -22.40 -21.68
C ASP A 514 -5.23 -21.61 -20.43
N LEU A 515 -5.22 -20.26 -20.51
CA LEU A 515 -5.05 -19.39 -19.35
C LEU A 515 -6.26 -19.42 -18.38
N PHE A 516 -7.43 -19.88 -18.84
CA PHE A 516 -8.64 -20.05 -18.01
C PHE A 516 -8.68 -21.45 -17.39
N ASP A 517 -7.79 -21.67 -16.43
CA ASP A 517 -7.58 -22.95 -15.74
C ASP A 517 -8.68 -23.34 -14.74
N GLY A 518 -9.64 -22.44 -14.47
CA GLY A 518 -10.66 -22.62 -13.45
C GLY A 518 -10.19 -22.28 -12.04
N ARG A 519 -9.02 -21.65 -11.88
CA ARG A 519 -8.48 -21.19 -10.59
C ARG A 519 -8.21 -19.69 -10.56
N ARG A 520 -7.67 -19.13 -11.64
CA ARG A 520 -7.29 -17.71 -11.71
C ARG A 520 -8.48 -16.79 -11.92
N THR A 521 -8.47 -15.65 -11.25
CA THR A 521 -9.46 -14.60 -11.47
C THR A 521 -9.20 -13.83 -12.76
N VAL A 522 -10.24 -13.24 -13.36
CA VAL A 522 -10.07 -12.31 -14.48
C VAL A 522 -9.14 -11.14 -14.10
N GLY A 523 -9.18 -10.67 -12.85
CA GLY A 523 -8.29 -9.63 -12.32
C GLY A 523 -6.81 -10.03 -12.33
N GLU A 524 -6.49 -11.26 -11.95
CA GLU A 524 -5.14 -11.81 -12.05
C GLU A 524 -4.67 -11.92 -13.50
N LEU A 525 -5.56 -12.36 -14.40
CA LEU A 525 -5.25 -12.42 -15.83
C LEU A 525 -4.96 -11.04 -16.41
N ILE A 526 -5.67 -9.99 -15.97
CA ILE A 526 -5.36 -8.59 -16.34
C ILE A 526 -3.94 -8.22 -15.90
N ARG A 527 -3.54 -8.59 -14.68
CA ARG A 527 -2.21 -8.30 -14.13
C ARG A 527 -1.11 -9.08 -14.86
N LEU A 528 -1.35 -10.34 -15.19
CA LEU A 528 -0.39 -11.23 -15.85
C LEU A 528 -0.21 -10.87 -17.33
N ALA A 529 -1.30 -10.62 -18.05
CA ALA A 529 -1.25 -10.38 -19.50
C ALA A 529 -0.58 -9.05 -19.86
N ARG A 530 -0.45 -8.08 -18.92
CA ARG A 530 0.01 -6.71 -19.20
C ARG A 530 -0.75 -6.02 -20.35
N VAL A 531 -1.99 -6.45 -20.60
CA VAL A 531 -2.91 -5.92 -21.63
C VAL A 531 -3.89 -4.92 -20.99
N ALA A 532 -4.43 -3.99 -21.79
CA ALA A 532 -5.45 -3.08 -21.31
C ALA A 532 -6.71 -3.85 -20.83
N PRO A 533 -7.26 -3.55 -19.62
CA PRO A 533 -8.37 -4.32 -19.04
C PRO A 533 -9.58 -4.54 -19.95
N LEU A 534 -9.94 -3.51 -20.72
CA LEU A 534 -11.08 -3.57 -21.65
C LEU A 534 -10.91 -4.61 -22.75
N GLU A 535 -9.69 -4.83 -23.25
CA GLU A 535 -9.46 -5.80 -24.33
C GLU A 535 -9.55 -7.23 -23.82
N LEU A 536 -8.97 -7.50 -22.64
CA LEU A 536 -9.09 -8.81 -22.03
C LEU A 536 -10.55 -9.15 -21.72
N VAL A 537 -11.30 -8.20 -21.13
CA VAL A 537 -12.73 -8.39 -20.82
C VAL A 537 -13.55 -8.66 -22.09
N ARG A 538 -13.25 -8.02 -23.21
CA ARG A 538 -13.90 -8.30 -24.50
C ARG A 538 -13.56 -9.69 -25.03
N PHE A 539 -12.29 -10.08 -24.98
CA PHE A 539 -11.85 -11.42 -25.38
C PHE A 539 -12.53 -12.50 -24.54
N VAL A 540 -12.61 -12.30 -23.23
CA VAL A 540 -13.32 -13.21 -22.32
C VAL A 540 -14.81 -13.26 -22.67
N TYR A 541 -15.46 -12.13 -22.88
CA TYR A 541 -16.86 -12.07 -23.30
C TYR A 541 -17.12 -12.87 -24.58
N GLU A 542 -16.28 -12.68 -25.61
CA GLU A 542 -16.38 -13.38 -26.90
C GLU A 542 -16.12 -14.89 -26.72
N SER A 543 -15.18 -15.27 -25.84
CA SER A 543 -14.86 -16.66 -25.52
C SER A 543 -16.00 -17.38 -24.77
N VAL A 544 -16.68 -16.67 -23.87
CA VAL A 544 -17.87 -17.17 -23.17
C VAL A 544 -19.06 -17.28 -24.11
N ALA A 545 -19.29 -16.26 -24.95
CA ALA A 545 -20.37 -16.28 -25.93
C ALA A 545 -20.20 -17.41 -26.96
N SER A 546 -18.96 -17.76 -27.31
CA SER A 546 -18.62 -18.87 -28.21
C SER A 546 -18.51 -20.23 -27.51
N LYS A 547 -18.82 -20.33 -26.21
CA LYS A 547 -18.75 -21.56 -25.39
C LYS A 547 -17.37 -22.24 -25.37
N ARG A 548 -16.29 -21.48 -25.59
CA ARG A 548 -14.91 -21.99 -25.44
C ARG A 548 -14.48 -21.96 -23.98
N VAL A 549 -15.00 -21.00 -23.23
CA VAL A 549 -14.78 -20.78 -21.81
C VAL A 549 -16.14 -20.71 -21.14
N GLU A 550 -16.28 -21.31 -19.97
CA GLU A 550 -17.50 -21.30 -19.17
C GLU A 550 -17.25 -20.74 -17.76
N ARG A 551 -18.34 -20.25 -17.16
CA ARG A 551 -18.34 -19.92 -15.74
C ARG A 551 -18.50 -21.22 -14.94
N LEU A 552 -17.81 -21.28 -13.81
CA LEU A 552 -18.02 -22.34 -12.82
C LEU A 552 -19.48 -22.30 -12.33
N SER A 553 -20.10 -23.48 -12.16
CA SER A 553 -21.45 -23.58 -11.59
C SER A 553 -21.43 -23.34 -10.07
N ASP A 554 -22.59 -23.15 -9.43
CA ASP A 554 -22.68 -23.04 -7.96
C ASP A 554 -22.09 -24.27 -7.26
N ARG A 555 -22.36 -25.47 -7.80
CA ARG A 555 -21.79 -26.72 -7.30
C ARG A 555 -20.27 -26.77 -7.47
N ASP A 556 -19.75 -26.37 -8.63
CA ASP A 556 -18.29 -26.33 -8.86
C ASP A 556 -17.60 -25.37 -7.89
N HIS A 557 -18.20 -24.21 -7.60
CA HIS A 557 -17.66 -23.25 -6.63
C HIS A 557 -17.64 -23.84 -5.22
N TYR A 558 -18.73 -24.49 -4.79
CA TYR A 558 -18.79 -25.12 -3.48
C TYR A 558 -17.74 -26.23 -3.33
N GLU A 559 -17.64 -27.13 -4.31
CA GLU A 559 -16.64 -28.20 -4.30
C GLU A 559 -15.20 -27.65 -4.31
N ALA A 560 -14.93 -26.59 -5.08
CA ALA A 560 -13.62 -25.94 -5.10
C ALA A 560 -13.26 -25.26 -3.78
N VAL A 561 -14.22 -24.63 -3.10
CA VAL A 561 -14.02 -24.04 -1.76
C VAL A 561 -13.68 -25.14 -0.75
N GLU A 562 -14.45 -26.23 -0.70
CA GLU A 562 -14.20 -27.31 0.26
C GLU A 562 -12.87 -28.04 -0.02
N GLN A 563 -12.50 -28.25 -1.30
CA GLN A 563 -11.20 -28.80 -1.67
C GLN A 563 -10.04 -27.88 -1.27
N ALA A 564 -10.18 -26.57 -1.49
CA ALA A 564 -9.16 -25.59 -1.09
C ALA A 564 -9.02 -25.51 0.43
N CYS A 565 -10.12 -25.57 1.18
CA CYS A 565 -10.10 -25.66 2.64
C CYS A 565 -9.44 -26.95 3.13
N ALA A 566 -9.74 -28.10 2.52
CA ALA A 566 -9.14 -29.38 2.87
C ALA A 566 -7.63 -29.46 2.58
N ALA A 567 -7.14 -28.61 1.67
CA ALA A 567 -5.72 -28.46 1.32
C ALA A 567 -5.04 -27.29 2.06
N ASP A 568 -5.68 -26.67 3.06
CA ASP A 568 -5.19 -25.48 3.77
C ASP A 568 -4.87 -24.26 2.87
N HIS A 569 -5.50 -24.17 1.69
CA HIS A 569 -5.38 -23.07 0.72
C HIS A 569 -6.51 -22.06 0.90
N TYR A 570 -6.55 -21.40 2.06
CA TYR A 570 -7.60 -20.45 2.41
C TYR A 570 -7.72 -19.24 1.46
N ASP A 571 -6.61 -18.80 0.85
CA ASP A 571 -6.60 -17.73 -0.16
C ASP A 571 -7.37 -18.12 -1.44
N GLU A 572 -7.20 -19.36 -1.89
CA GLU A 572 -7.94 -19.90 -3.04
C GLU A 572 -9.42 -20.07 -2.68
N ALA A 573 -9.71 -20.55 -1.47
CA ALA A 573 -11.09 -20.68 -0.96
C ALA A 573 -11.80 -19.32 -0.91
N VAL A 574 -11.11 -18.26 -0.48
CA VAL A 574 -11.63 -16.89 -0.51
C VAL A 574 -11.87 -16.42 -1.94
N THR A 575 -10.97 -16.74 -2.85
CA THR A 575 -11.08 -16.39 -4.27
C THR A 575 -12.33 -17.04 -4.91
N PHE A 576 -12.57 -18.32 -4.65
CA PHE A 576 -13.78 -19.00 -5.10
C PHE A 576 -15.05 -18.44 -4.45
N CYS A 577 -15.00 -18.10 -3.15
CA CYS A 577 -16.12 -17.43 -2.48
C CYS A 577 -16.43 -16.06 -3.11
N LYS A 578 -15.40 -15.24 -3.39
CA LYS A 578 -15.55 -13.94 -4.05
C LYS A 578 -16.12 -14.11 -5.47
N SER A 579 -15.63 -15.09 -6.23
CA SER A 579 -16.15 -15.44 -7.56
C SER A 579 -17.63 -15.83 -7.51
N ALA A 580 -18.02 -16.70 -6.57
CA ALA A 580 -19.41 -17.13 -6.41
C ALA A 580 -20.35 -15.97 -6.06
N ILE A 581 -19.93 -15.09 -5.14
CA ILE A 581 -20.66 -13.86 -4.78
C ILE A 581 -20.82 -12.95 -6.00
N ALA A 582 -19.74 -12.75 -6.77
CA ALA A 582 -19.76 -11.93 -7.99
C ALA A 582 -20.71 -12.51 -9.05
N CYS A 583 -20.78 -13.84 -9.20
CA CYS A 583 -21.72 -14.50 -10.10
C CYS A 583 -23.18 -14.51 -9.60
N GLY A 584 -23.42 -14.11 -8.35
CA GLY A 584 -24.75 -14.05 -7.74
C GLY A 584 -25.25 -15.38 -7.18
N TYR A 585 -24.37 -16.35 -6.98
CA TYR A 585 -24.71 -17.65 -6.39
C TYR A 585 -24.78 -17.56 -4.87
N ALA A 586 -25.85 -18.10 -4.28
CA ALA A 586 -26.14 -18.17 -2.83
C ALA A 586 -25.42 -17.11 -1.97
N PRO A 587 -25.64 -15.79 -2.20
CA PRO A 587 -24.73 -14.74 -1.71
C PRO A 587 -24.62 -14.70 -0.18
N LYS A 588 -25.68 -15.07 0.55
CA LYS A 588 -25.66 -15.14 2.02
C LYS A 588 -24.74 -16.25 2.55
N LEU A 589 -24.75 -17.42 1.91
CA LEU A 589 -23.93 -18.58 2.27
C LEU A 589 -22.45 -18.26 2.03
N TYR A 590 -22.10 -17.83 0.81
CA TYR A 590 -20.71 -17.49 0.49
C TYR A 590 -20.23 -16.25 1.23
N GLN A 591 -21.08 -15.29 1.60
CA GLN A 591 -20.68 -14.19 2.50
C GLN A 591 -20.42 -14.64 3.93
N GLN A 592 -21.10 -15.69 4.41
CA GLN A 592 -20.81 -16.29 5.70
C GLN A 592 -19.50 -17.07 5.64
N ARG A 593 -19.32 -17.94 4.65
CA ARG A 593 -18.07 -18.66 4.40
C ARG A 593 -16.89 -17.72 4.19
N LEU A 594 -17.06 -16.67 3.38
CA LEU A 594 -16.05 -15.64 3.18
C LEU A 594 -15.69 -14.96 4.50
N ARG A 595 -16.65 -14.69 5.39
CA ARG A 595 -16.35 -14.13 6.73
C ARG A 595 -15.60 -15.12 7.61
N GLU A 596 -15.96 -16.40 7.60
CA GLU A 596 -15.24 -17.46 8.33
C GLU A 596 -13.79 -17.58 7.82
N LEU A 597 -13.61 -17.68 6.51
CA LEU A 597 -12.30 -17.75 5.85
C LEU A 597 -11.50 -16.46 5.98
N SER A 598 -12.17 -15.31 5.94
CA SER A 598 -11.54 -14.00 6.12
C SER A 598 -11.22 -13.72 7.58
N GLN A 599 -11.90 -14.31 8.56
CA GLN A 599 -11.47 -14.25 9.96
C GLN A 599 -10.20 -15.07 10.14
N HIS A 600 -10.15 -16.28 9.57
CA HIS A 600 -8.92 -17.07 9.48
C HIS A 600 -7.79 -16.33 8.74
N LEU A 601 -8.10 -15.63 7.64
CA LEU A 601 -7.10 -14.88 6.88
C LEU A 601 -6.75 -13.53 7.48
N VAL A 602 -7.63 -12.78 8.14
CA VAL A 602 -7.31 -11.51 8.81
C VAL A 602 -6.54 -11.74 10.12
N GLU A 603 -6.72 -12.89 10.74
CA GLU A 603 -5.80 -13.39 11.77
C GLU A 603 -4.41 -13.72 11.20
N THR A 604 -4.27 -13.85 9.86
CA THR A 604 -3.05 -14.31 9.18
C THR A 604 -2.40 -13.26 8.23
N GLN A 605 -3.16 -12.33 7.66
CA GLN A 605 -2.80 -11.42 6.54
C GLN A 605 -3.79 -10.23 6.47
N GLY A 606 -3.40 -9.05 6.97
CA GLY A 606 -4.16 -7.79 6.82
C GLY A 606 -3.50 -6.86 5.80
N GLU A 607 -4.19 -6.51 4.71
CA GLU A 607 -3.65 -5.86 3.51
C GLU A 607 -3.97 -4.37 3.38
N GLN A 608 -2.93 -3.53 3.19
CA GLN A 608 -3.04 -2.29 2.41
C GLN A 608 -1.71 -1.77 1.80
N ALA A 609 -0.67 -2.59 1.66
CA ALA A 609 0.69 -2.06 1.50
C ALA A 609 1.49 -2.56 0.26
N LEU A 610 0.87 -2.55 -0.92
CA LEU A 610 1.52 -2.99 -2.16
C LEU A 610 2.59 -2.04 -2.75
N ALA A 611 2.96 -0.93 -2.09
CA ALA A 611 4.04 -0.05 -2.55
C ALA A 611 5.01 0.46 -1.46
N ARG A 612 4.86 0.04 -0.19
CA ARG A 612 5.70 0.50 0.94
C ARG A 612 6.19 -0.65 1.85
N GLN A 613 6.04 -1.91 1.42
CA GLN A 613 6.35 -3.12 2.20
C GLN A 613 7.84 -3.56 2.13
N THR A 614 8.78 -2.64 2.34
CA THR A 614 10.20 -3.00 2.43
C THR A 614 10.73 -2.75 3.83
N PHE A 615 11.31 -3.77 4.43
CA PHE A 615 12.11 -3.66 5.64
C PHE A 615 13.57 -3.86 5.28
N GLU A 616 14.40 -2.87 5.59
CA GLU A 616 15.78 -2.81 5.13
C GLU A 616 16.72 -2.30 6.23
N GLY A 617 17.99 -2.67 6.10
CA GLY A 617 19.00 -2.28 7.05
C GLY A 617 20.37 -2.87 6.73
N GLU A 618 21.30 -2.64 7.63
CA GLU A 618 22.68 -3.12 7.54
C GLU A 618 22.88 -4.31 8.48
N LEU A 619 23.46 -5.41 7.97
CA LEU A 619 23.70 -6.62 8.77
C LEU A 619 24.72 -6.40 9.91
N LYS A 620 25.52 -5.34 9.84
CA LYS A 620 26.45 -4.92 10.89
C LYS A 620 25.77 -4.51 12.19
N SER A 621 24.61 -3.83 12.09
CA SER A 621 23.83 -3.40 13.25
C SER A 621 22.82 -4.45 13.69
N PHE A 622 22.25 -5.17 12.72
CA PHE A 622 21.23 -6.19 12.92
C PHE A 622 21.66 -7.46 12.19
N PRO A 623 22.32 -8.39 12.89
CA PRO A 623 22.77 -9.65 12.31
C PRO A 623 21.64 -10.42 11.62
N LEU A 624 21.96 -11.15 10.56
CA LEU A 624 20.99 -11.96 9.81
C LEU A 624 20.18 -12.94 10.71
N PRO A 625 20.75 -13.58 11.75
CA PRO A 625 19.97 -14.36 12.70
C PRO A 625 18.86 -13.58 13.42
N GLU A 626 19.14 -12.35 13.87
CA GLU A 626 18.13 -11.51 14.55
C GLU A 626 16.99 -11.14 13.60
N ILE A 627 17.31 -10.88 12.33
CA ILE A 627 16.32 -10.61 11.29
C ILE A 627 15.49 -11.86 11.00
N LEU A 628 16.14 -13.02 10.84
CA LEU A 628 15.44 -14.28 10.62
C LEU A 628 14.60 -14.69 11.83
N GLN A 629 15.04 -14.39 13.06
CA GLN A 629 14.26 -14.56 14.27
C GLN A 629 13.02 -13.66 14.28
N LEU A 630 13.18 -12.37 13.97
CA LEU A 630 12.06 -11.43 13.84
C LEU A 630 11.03 -11.91 12.82
N LEU A 631 11.49 -12.33 11.64
CA LEU A 631 10.62 -12.83 10.58
C LEU A 631 9.94 -14.15 10.98
N ASN A 632 10.63 -15.02 11.72
CA ASN A 632 10.09 -16.30 12.20
C ASN A 632 9.07 -16.12 13.34
N GLN A 633 9.32 -15.20 14.29
CA GLN A 633 8.38 -14.86 15.36
C GLN A 633 7.05 -14.36 14.77
N GLY A 634 7.12 -13.52 13.73
CA GLY A 634 5.95 -13.05 13.01
C GLY A 634 5.39 -14.02 11.96
N GLN A 635 5.94 -15.25 11.84
CA GLN A 635 5.60 -16.25 10.81
C GLN A 635 5.51 -15.64 9.40
N ARG A 636 6.39 -14.67 9.10
CA ARG A 636 6.26 -13.81 7.93
C ARG A 636 6.67 -14.54 6.67
N SER A 637 5.77 -14.54 5.70
CA SER A 637 6.08 -14.98 4.35
C SER A 637 6.61 -13.81 3.51
N GLY A 638 7.56 -14.06 2.61
CA GLY A 638 8.14 -13.03 1.74
C GLY A 638 9.54 -13.33 1.24
N THR A 639 10.10 -12.40 0.45
CA THR A 639 11.44 -12.53 -0.13
C THR A 639 12.42 -11.64 0.64
N LEU A 640 13.43 -12.25 1.25
CA LEU A 640 14.57 -11.58 1.85
C LEU A 640 15.72 -11.53 0.84
N LYS A 641 16.05 -10.34 0.35
CA LYS A 641 17.22 -10.12 -0.50
C LYS A 641 18.39 -9.61 0.34
N LEU A 642 19.57 -10.19 0.14
CA LEU A 642 20.84 -9.74 0.69
C LEU A 642 21.72 -9.25 -0.46
N SER A 643 22.32 -8.08 -0.32
CA SER A 643 23.24 -7.52 -1.31
C SER A 643 24.46 -6.90 -0.64
N ASP A 644 25.64 -7.35 -1.05
CA ASP A 644 26.93 -6.75 -0.68
C ASP A 644 27.48 -5.86 -1.82
N GLY A 645 26.59 -5.39 -2.72
CA GLY A 645 26.91 -4.54 -3.87
C GLY A 645 27.45 -5.26 -5.11
N VAL A 646 28.02 -6.47 -4.95
CA VAL A 646 28.54 -7.32 -6.05
C VAL A 646 27.74 -8.61 -6.19
N MET A 647 27.37 -9.22 -5.06
CA MET A 647 26.59 -10.46 -5.02
C MET A 647 25.22 -10.16 -4.44
N GLU A 648 24.19 -10.67 -5.09
CA GLU A 648 22.83 -10.71 -4.56
C GLU A 648 22.44 -12.15 -4.24
N LYS A 649 21.83 -12.36 -3.07
CA LYS A 649 21.25 -13.65 -2.69
C LYS A 649 19.82 -13.42 -2.23
N SER A 650 18.89 -14.19 -2.80
CA SER A 650 17.48 -14.14 -2.42
C SER A 650 17.11 -15.38 -1.63
N TYR A 651 16.50 -15.15 -0.47
CA TYR A 651 15.91 -16.15 0.38
C TYR A 651 14.41 -15.96 0.41
N TYR A 652 13.69 -17.05 0.59
CA TYR A 652 12.25 -17.00 0.58
C TYR A 652 11.73 -17.65 1.84
N LEU A 653 10.89 -16.92 2.57
CA LEU A 653 10.33 -17.39 3.82
C LEU A 653 8.85 -17.70 3.58
N ASP A 654 8.40 -18.84 4.06
CA ASP A 654 6.97 -19.15 4.13
C ASP A 654 6.66 -19.95 5.39
N LYS A 655 5.72 -19.46 6.21
CA LYS A 655 5.20 -20.13 7.43
C LYS A 655 6.29 -20.77 8.31
N GLY A 656 7.36 -20.03 8.60
CA GLY A 656 8.44 -20.49 9.49
C GLY A 656 9.46 -21.44 8.85
N SER A 657 9.40 -21.66 7.53
CA SER A 657 10.40 -22.39 6.74
C SER A 657 11.15 -21.47 5.79
N LEU A 658 12.44 -21.72 5.60
CA LEU A 658 13.32 -21.01 4.68
C LEU A 658 13.48 -21.83 3.40
N TYR A 659 13.00 -21.33 2.27
CA TYR A 659 13.10 -21.97 0.97
C TYR A 659 14.31 -21.45 0.19
N VAL A 660 15.06 -22.39 -0.39
CA VAL A 660 16.09 -22.13 -1.39
C VAL A 660 15.53 -22.58 -2.75
N LEU A 661 15.36 -21.63 -3.66
CA LEU A 661 14.92 -21.89 -5.03
C LEU A 661 16.08 -21.89 -6.01
N LYS A 662 16.05 -22.81 -6.96
CA LYS A 662 16.87 -22.78 -8.17
C LYS A 662 15.94 -22.76 -9.39
N LEU A 663 15.95 -21.66 -10.15
CA LEU A 663 15.13 -21.42 -11.35
C LEU A 663 15.95 -21.67 -12.62
N GLU A 664 15.37 -22.33 -13.62
CA GLU A 664 15.89 -22.37 -14.99
C GLU A 664 15.39 -21.11 -15.74
N GLU A 665 16.17 -20.02 -15.75
CA GLU A 665 15.74 -18.68 -16.17
C GLU A 665 15.81 -18.43 -17.70
N GLU A 666 14.68 -18.00 -18.33
CA GLU A 666 14.54 -16.81 -19.23
C GLU A 666 13.37 -16.82 -20.26
N GLU A 667 12.67 -17.93 -20.58
CA GLU A 667 11.76 -17.97 -21.77
C GLU A 667 10.25 -17.70 -21.54
N ALA A 668 9.75 -17.59 -20.30
CA ALA A 668 8.29 -17.68 -20.04
C ALA A 668 7.46 -16.39 -20.26
N ALA A 669 8.08 -15.21 -20.40
CA ALA A 669 7.36 -13.93 -20.43
C ALA A 669 6.86 -13.53 -21.84
N ASP A 670 7.56 -13.95 -22.89
CA ASP A 670 7.18 -13.69 -24.29
C ASP A 670 6.09 -14.67 -24.78
N GLU A 671 6.03 -15.88 -24.21
CA GLU A 671 5.05 -16.92 -24.58
C GLU A 671 3.58 -16.49 -24.37
N VAL A 672 3.24 -15.84 -23.25
CA VAL A 672 1.85 -15.45 -22.94
C VAL A 672 1.37 -14.30 -23.84
N TYR A 673 2.30 -13.44 -24.27
CA TYR A 673 2.02 -12.30 -25.14
C TYR A 673 1.81 -12.75 -26.59
N GLU A 674 2.61 -13.67 -27.11
CA GLU A 674 2.40 -14.29 -28.44
C GLU A 674 1.10 -15.11 -28.51
N LEU A 675 0.77 -15.86 -27.45
CA LEU A 675 -0.44 -16.69 -27.39
C LEU A 675 -1.76 -15.92 -27.54
N LEU A 676 -1.79 -14.64 -27.14
CA LEU A 676 -2.97 -13.76 -27.25
C LEU A 676 -3.06 -13.03 -28.61
N GLU A 677 -1.97 -12.99 -29.39
CA GLU A 677 -1.92 -12.29 -30.68
C GLU A 677 -2.09 -13.22 -31.89
N ASP A 678 -1.69 -14.49 -31.81
CA ASP A 678 -1.78 -15.43 -32.94
C ASP A 678 -2.88 -16.50 -32.81
N ASP A 679 -3.95 -16.35 -33.59
CA ASP A 679 -4.93 -17.41 -33.88
C ASP A 679 -4.38 -18.45 -34.89
N ARG A 680 -3.09 -18.32 -35.28
CA ARG A 680 -2.40 -19.19 -36.24
C ARG A 680 -0.91 -19.31 -35.93
N THR A 681 -0.50 -20.33 -35.17
CA THR A 681 0.80 -21.01 -35.40
C THR A 681 0.89 -22.33 -34.62
N GLN A 682 1.23 -23.38 -35.37
CA GLN A 682 1.89 -24.58 -34.87
C GLN A 682 3.38 -24.27 -34.80
N THR A 683 4.01 -24.46 -33.64
CA THR A 683 5.45 -24.77 -33.56
C THR A 683 5.68 -25.59 -32.29
N GLY A 684 6.37 -26.71 -32.45
CA GLY A 684 6.76 -27.60 -31.37
C GLY A 684 8.12 -27.20 -30.80
N LEU A 685 8.27 -27.33 -29.48
CA LEU A 685 9.55 -27.29 -28.79
C LEU A 685 9.72 -28.62 -28.04
N ASN A 686 10.88 -29.25 -28.27
CA ASN A 686 11.28 -30.55 -27.77
C ASN A 686 11.66 -30.45 -26.27
N LEU A 687 10.82 -30.98 -25.38
CA LEU A 687 10.95 -30.87 -23.91
C LEU A 687 11.40 -32.16 -23.20
N ASN A 688 11.75 -33.21 -23.93
CA ASN A 688 11.99 -34.54 -23.33
C ASN A 688 13.38 -34.75 -22.71
N ALA A 689 14.28 -33.76 -22.72
CA ALA A 689 15.67 -33.95 -22.25
C ALA A 689 15.97 -33.39 -20.85
N ILE A 690 15.04 -32.71 -20.18
CA ILE A 690 15.30 -32.03 -18.88
C ILE A 690 14.42 -32.58 -17.72
N LEU A 691 13.54 -33.55 -18.01
CA LEU A 691 12.46 -33.98 -17.10
C LEU A 691 12.83 -34.98 -15.98
N ASN A 692 14.08 -35.10 -15.52
CA ASN A 692 14.43 -36.18 -14.59
C ASN A 692 14.78 -35.83 -13.14
N ARG A 693 14.68 -34.57 -12.66
CA ARG A 693 14.67 -34.28 -11.21
C ARG A 693 13.86 -33.00 -10.88
N THR A 694 12.54 -33.12 -10.84
CA THR A 694 11.61 -32.01 -10.60
C THR A 694 10.70 -32.34 -9.40
N GLY A 695 10.58 -31.42 -8.43
CA GLY A 695 9.73 -31.60 -7.24
C GLY A 695 10.18 -30.84 -5.98
N SER A 696 9.26 -30.69 -5.02
CA SER A 696 9.54 -30.20 -3.66
C SER A 696 10.30 -31.24 -2.86
N ILE A 697 11.38 -30.85 -2.18
CA ILE A 697 12.22 -31.77 -1.38
C ILE A 697 12.29 -31.24 0.06
N ASP A 698 12.02 -32.10 1.05
CA ASP A 698 12.22 -31.79 2.48
C ASP A 698 13.62 -32.21 2.94
N GLU A 699 14.09 -31.68 4.08
CA GLU A 699 15.41 -31.98 4.64
C GLU A 699 15.68 -33.49 4.78
N SER A 700 14.66 -34.29 5.07
CA SER A 700 14.77 -35.75 5.23
C SER A 700 15.02 -36.51 3.94
N GLU A 701 14.76 -35.89 2.79
CA GLU A 701 14.87 -36.52 1.46
C GLU A 701 16.21 -36.18 0.76
N VAL A 702 16.99 -35.28 1.36
CA VAL A 702 18.35 -34.91 0.91
C VAL A 702 19.38 -35.70 1.71
N GLY A 703 20.38 -36.26 1.05
CA GLY A 703 21.48 -36.94 1.74
C GLY A 703 22.20 -35.99 2.71
N GLU A 704 22.60 -36.48 3.90
CA GLU A 704 23.19 -35.65 4.97
C GLU A 704 24.37 -34.77 4.49
N LEU A 705 25.20 -35.30 3.58
CA LEU A 705 26.34 -34.58 3.01
C LEU A 705 25.91 -33.42 2.08
N GLU A 706 24.82 -33.58 1.33
CA GLU A 706 24.28 -32.53 0.43
C GLU A 706 23.53 -31.46 1.24
N LEU A 707 22.72 -31.86 2.22
CA LEU A 707 22.04 -30.95 3.12
C LEU A 707 23.04 -30.11 3.93
N GLY A 708 24.14 -30.73 4.40
CA GLY A 708 25.24 -30.04 5.07
C GLY A 708 25.85 -28.94 4.21
N ARG A 709 26.15 -29.22 2.92
CA ARG A 709 26.69 -28.21 2.00
C ARG A 709 25.74 -27.03 1.79
N ILE A 710 24.44 -27.31 1.63
CA ILE A 710 23.45 -26.24 1.44
C ILE A 710 23.32 -25.37 2.69
N LYS A 711 23.32 -25.98 3.89
CA LYS A 711 23.32 -25.24 5.16
C LYS A 711 24.59 -24.41 5.34
N GLU A 712 25.76 -24.95 4.98
CA GLU A 712 27.02 -24.18 4.96
C GLU A 712 26.98 -22.98 4.02
N ASP A 713 26.34 -23.09 2.86
CA ASP A 713 26.13 -21.96 1.94
C ASP A 713 25.17 -20.90 2.49
N VAL A 714 24.22 -21.29 3.35
CA VAL A 714 23.35 -20.36 4.07
C VAL A 714 24.13 -19.67 5.20
N PHE A 715 24.89 -20.42 5.99
CA PHE A 715 25.71 -19.85 7.07
C PHE A 715 26.83 -18.94 6.57
N ALA A 716 27.40 -19.21 5.40
CA ALA A 716 28.35 -18.32 4.75
C ALA A 716 27.78 -16.90 4.55
N ASN A 717 26.47 -16.77 4.39
CA ASN A 717 25.79 -15.47 4.25
C ASN A 717 25.57 -14.74 5.57
N PHE A 718 25.68 -15.42 6.72
CA PHE A 718 25.60 -14.79 8.04
C PHE A 718 26.82 -13.91 8.29
N LEU A 719 27.92 -14.20 7.59
CA LEU A 719 29.20 -13.47 7.66
C LEU A 719 29.28 -12.24 6.75
N TRP A 720 28.14 -11.76 6.23
CA TRP A 720 28.09 -10.62 5.31
C TRP A 720 27.93 -9.30 6.08
N GLU A 721 28.99 -8.85 6.77
CA GLU A 721 28.92 -7.73 7.72
C GLU A 721 28.51 -6.39 7.07
N GLU A 722 29.02 -6.07 5.89
CA GLU A 722 28.72 -4.80 5.19
C GLU A 722 27.56 -4.93 4.19
N ALA A 723 26.86 -6.07 4.19
CA ALA A 723 25.72 -6.26 3.30
C ALA A 723 24.48 -5.53 3.79
N HIS A 724 23.71 -5.06 2.82
CA HIS A 724 22.39 -4.50 3.02
C HIS A 724 21.37 -5.60 2.77
N PHE A 725 20.36 -5.67 3.63
CA PHE A 725 19.23 -6.56 3.42
C PHE A 725 17.99 -5.75 3.03
N GLN A 726 17.12 -6.36 2.23
CA GLN A 726 15.80 -5.86 1.91
C GLN A 726 14.81 -7.04 1.96
N PHE A 727 13.91 -7.01 2.92
CA PHE A 727 12.77 -7.94 2.99
C PHE A 727 11.55 -7.33 2.34
N ARG A 728 10.95 -8.06 1.40
CA ARG A 728 9.68 -7.74 0.75
C ARG A 728 8.62 -8.71 1.27
N HIS A 729 7.71 -8.17 2.07
CA HIS A 729 6.65 -8.96 2.67
C HIS A 729 5.69 -9.52 1.61
N ASN A 730 5.28 -10.78 1.77
CA ASN A 730 4.31 -11.52 0.95
C ASN A 730 4.61 -11.60 -0.56
N VAL A 731 5.80 -11.16 -0.98
CA VAL A 731 6.33 -11.39 -2.31
C VAL A 731 7.06 -12.72 -2.27
N LEU A 732 6.48 -13.77 -2.85
CA LEU A 732 7.16 -15.04 -3.10
C LEU A 732 7.06 -15.34 -4.60
N PRO A 733 8.12 -15.88 -5.22
CA PRO A 733 8.03 -16.47 -6.55
C PRO A 733 6.98 -17.57 -6.59
N LYS A 734 6.32 -17.71 -7.73
CA LYS A 734 5.25 -18.71 -7.91
C LYS A 734 5.78 -20.13 -7.78
N GLU A 735 7.06 -20.32 -8.07
CA GLU A 735 7.79 -21.59 -8.08
C GLU A 735 8.04 -22.15 -6.67
N ILE A 736 7.86 -21.36 -5.61
CA ILE A 736 7.82 -21.89 -4.23
C ILE A 736 6.46 -22.52 -3.94
N ARG A 737 5.41 -21.86 -4.44
CA ARG A 737 4.01 -22.19 -4.15
C ARG A 737 3.48 -23.31 -5.05
N GLU A 738 4.04 -23.47 -6.24
CA GLU A 738 3.68 -24.48 -7.23
C GLU A 738 4.81 -25.52 -7.37
N ASP A 739 4.48 -26.80 -7.60
CA ASP A 739 5.47 -27.77 -8.08
C ASP A 739 5.61 -27.57 -9.59
N SER A 740 6.73 -26.98 -9.99
CA SER A 740 7.05 -26.72 -11.39
C SER A 740 8.11 -27.71 -11.88
N ASP A 741 7.89 -28.24 -13.09
CA ASP A 741 8.87 -29.06 -13.82
C ASP A 741 10.16 -28.29 -14.21
N ARG A 742 10.26 -27.00 -13.84
CA ARG A 742 11.39 -26.10 -14.15
C ARG A 742 12.05 -25.48 -12.90
N SER A 743 11.76 -25.99 -11.70
CA SER A 743 12.33 -25.46 -10.45
C SER A 743 12.56 -26.53 -9.40
N THR A 744 13.69 -26.45 -8.69
CA THR A 744 13.94 -27.23 -7.47
C THR A 744 13.77 -26.32 -6.26
N LYS A 745 12.95 -26.75 -5.30
CA LYS A 745 12.73 -26.05 -4.03
C LYS A 745 13.09 -26.95 -2.85
N LEU A 746 13.96 -26.46 -1.98
CA LEU A 746 14.34 -27.11 -0.73
C LEU A 746 13.81 -26.29 0.45
N ALA A 747 13.02 -26.92 1.31
CA ALA A 747 12.53 -26.32 2.54
C ALA A 747 13.52 -26.61 3.70
N LEU A 748 14.01 -25.57 4.36
CA LEU A 748 14.86 -25.67 5.54
C LEU A 748 14.09 -25.22 6.79
N ARG A 749 14.22 -25.99 7.88
CA ARG A 749 13.58 -25.68 9.17
C ARG A 749 14.32 -24.55 9.86
N LEU A 750 13.66 -23.40 9.95
CA LEU A 750 14.29 -22.12 10.30
C LEU A 750 14.74 -22.07 11.78
N GLN A 751 14.00 -22.70 12.71
CA GLN A 751 14.41 -22.81 14.11
C GLN A 751 15.72 -23.58 14.29
N GLY A 752 15.85 -24.75 13.65
CA GLY A 752 17.08 -25.55 13.72
C GLY A 752 18.26 -24.81 13.09
N LEU A 753 18.02 -24.15 11.97
CA LEU A 753 19.01 -23.33 11.27
C LEU A 753 19.43 -22.11 12.10
N LEU A 754 18.53 -21.47 12.85
CA LEU A 754 18.85 -20.35 13.75
C LEU A 754 19.74 -20.78 14.92
N ILE A 755 19.45 -21.92 15.57
CA ILE A 755 20.27 -22.43 16.68
C ILE A 755 21.70 -22.72 16.19
N GLN A 756 21.83 -23.42 15.07
CA GLN A 756 23.14 -23.69 14.45
C GLN A 756 23.82 -22.40 13.98
N GLY A 757 23.06 -21.48 13.39
CA GLY A 757 23.55 -20.19 12.94
C GLY A 757 24.08 -19.31 14.07
N MET A 758 23.43 -19.30 15.23
CA MET A 758 23.93 -18.62 16.44
C MET A 758 25.25 -19.23 16.94
N ALA A 759 25.39 -20.56 16.91
CA ALA A 759 26.65 -21.21 17.23
C ALA A 759 27.76 -20.85 16.22
N VAL A 760 27.44 -20.77 14.93
CA VAL A 760 28.38 -20.30 13.89
C VAL A 760 28.75 -18.83 14.08
N MET A 761 27.82 -17.99 14.53
CA MET A 761 28.11 -16.59 14.86
C MET A 761 29.03 -16.47 16.07
N ALA A 762 28.83 -17.26 17.12
CA ALA A 762 29.75 -17.32 18.25
C ALA A 762 31.16 -17.79 17.80
N GLU A 763 31.24 -18.84 16.96
CA GLU A 763 32.50 -19.29 16.35
C GLU A 763 33.14 -18.16 15.52
N TRP A 764 32.34 -17.42 14.75
CA TRP A 764 32.80 -16.30 13.96
C TRP A 764 33.35 -15.15 14.81
N ASP A 765 32.70 -14.83 15.92
CA ASP A 765 33.14 -13.80 16.86
C ASP A 765 34.51 -14.14 17.45
N GLU A 766 34.75 -15.41 17.76
CA GLU A 766 36.07 -15.91 18.14
C GLU A 766 37.07 -15.84 16.97
N MET A 767 36.68 -16.19 15.74
CA MET A 767 37.54 -16.06 14.55
C MET A 767 37.92 -14.60 14.26
N ARG A 768 37.03 -13.64 14.51
CA ARG A 768 37.30 -12.22 14.30
C ARG A 768 38.45 -11.71 15.15
N ALA A 769 38.63 -12.27 16.36
CA ALA A 769 39.77 -11.95 17.20
C ALA A 769 41.12 -12.31 16.54
N THR A 770 41.15 -13.25 15.59
CA THR A 770 42.37 -13.74 14.92
C THR A 770 42.52 -13.22 13.48
N VAL A 771 41.50 -13.35 12.63
CA VAL A 771 41.59 -13.07 11.17
C VAL A 771 41.25 -11.61 10.83
N ARG A 772 40.66 -10.83 11.76
CA ARG A 772 40.23 -9.43 11.58
C ARG A 772 39.22 -9.16 10.44
N GLY A 773 38.48 -10.18 9.99
CA GLY A 773 37.34 -10.06 9.07
C GLY A 773 37.66 -10.12 7.57
N GLY A 774 36.63 -9.94 6.72
CA GLY A 774 36.73 -10.17 5.27
C GLY A 774 37.58 -9.17 4.47
N ALA A 775 37.91 -8.03 5.07
CA ALA A 775 38.79 -7.02 4.49
C ALA A 775 40.28 -7.34 4.68
N ALA A 776 40.62 -8.37 5.47
CA ALA A 776 41.99 -8.77 5.73
C ALA A 776 42.69 -9.29 4.47
N VAL A 777 43.93 -8.84 4.28
CA VAL A 777 44.82 -9.26 3.20
C VAL A 777 45.89 -10.17 3.80
N LEU A 778 45.98 -11.40 3.30
CA LEU A 778 46.83 -12.45 3.84
C LEU A 778 47.91 -12.86 2.83
N ARG A 779 49.10 -13.22 3.32
CA ARG A 779 50.21 -13.75 2.49
C ARG A 779 50.88 -14.94 3.15
N PHE A 780 51.39 -15.87 2.35
CA PHE A 780 52.22 -16.97 2.85
C PHE A 780 53.59 -16.48 3.34
N ARG A 781 54.09 -17.09 4.42
CA ARG A 781 55.39 -16.78 5.03
C ARG A 781 56.56 -17.15 4.12
N ASN A 782 56.50 -18.28 3.42
CA ASN A 782 57.56 -18.77 2.53
C ASN A 782 56.99 -19.61 1.36
N LYS A 783 57.83 -19.85 0.33
CA LYS A 783 57.44 -20.63 -0.86
C LYS A 783 57.12 -22.10 -0.56
N GLN A 784 57.69 -22.67 0.51
CA GLN A 784 57.40 -24.04 0.95
C GLN A 784 55.99 -24.16 1.54
N ALA A 785 55.56 -23.24 2.41
CA ALA A 785 54.21 -23.20 2.95
C ALA A 785 53.15 -22.96 1.85
N ALA A 786 53.47 -22.10 0.87
CA ALA A 786 52.62 -21.90 -0.29
C ALA A 786 52.50 -23.17 -1.16
N GLY A 787 53.60 -23.90 -1.38
CA GLY A 787 53.60 -25.18 -2.09
C GLY A 787 52.84 -26.28 -1.36
N ALA A 788 52.99 -26.38 -0.04
CA ALA A 788 52.26 -27.33 0.78
C ALA A 788 50.74 -27.05 0.79
N ALA A 789 50.34 -25.78 0.85
CA ALA A 789 48.93 -25.37 0.75
C ALA A 789 48.35 -25.62 -0.66
N LEU A 790 49.15 -25.45 -1.71
CA LEU A 790 48.78 -25.70 -3.11
C LEU A 790 48.49 -27.19 -3.38
N HIS A 791 49.29 -28.08 -2.78
CA HIS A 791 49.11 -29.54 -2.87
C HIS A 791 48.17 -30.08 -1.77
N GLY A 792 47.64 -29.21 -0.92
CA GLY A 792 46.81 -29.54 0.25
C GLY A 792 45.37 -29.02 0.12
N SER A 793 44.81 -28.55 1.23
CA SER A 793 43.36 -28.24 1.37
C SER A 793 42.87 -27.02 0.59
N LEU A 794 43.77 -26.16 0.07
CA LEU A 794 43.44 -24.91 -0.62
C LEU A 794 43.57 -24.99 -2.16
N GLY A 795 44.26 -26.00 -2.70
CA GLY A 795 44.43 -26.15 -4.15
C GLY A 795 44.94 -24.88 -4.84
N GLU A 796 44.33 -24.51 -5.97
CA GLU A 796 44.69 -23.30 -6.72
C GLU A 796 44.41 -21.99 -5.97
N VAL A 797 43.49 -22.00 -5.00
CA VAL A 797 43.10 -20.82 -4.20
C VAL A 797 44.26 -20.32 -3.34
N ALA A 798 45.22 -21.20 -3.01
CA ALA A 798 46.46 -20.81 -2.34
C ALA A 798 47.23 -19.72 -3.12
N LYS A 799 47.15 -19.70 -4.46
CA LYS A 799 47.82 -18.68 -5.28
C LYS A 799 47.24 -17.27 -5.08
N LEU A 800 45.99 -17.17 -4.62
CA LEU A 800 45.29 -15.90 -4.40
C LEU A 800 45.68 -15.22 -3.06
N PHE A 801 46.29 -15.96 -2.12
CA PHE A 801 46.88 -15.43 -0.88
C PHE A 801 48.25 -14.77 -1.12
N ASN A 802 48.25 -13.77 -1.99
CA ASN A 802 49.45 -13.09 -2.49
C ASN A 802 49.79 -11.77 -1.77
N GLY A 803 49.03 -11.41 -0.73
CA GLY A 803 49.17 -10.14 -0.03
C GLY A 803 48.59 -8.91 -0.77
N LYS A 804 47.80 -9.11 -1.83
CA LYS A 804 47.12 -8.04 -2.59
C LYS A 804 45.60 -8.17 -2.58
N HIS A 805 45.09 -9.39 -2.57
CA HIS A 805 43.66 -9.67 -2.50
C HIS A 805 43.19 -9.75 -1.05
N SER A 806 42.08 -9.06 -0.76
CA SER A 806 41.38 -9.27 0.50
C SER A 806 40.73 -10.65 0.51
N LEU A 807 40.51 -11.22 1.69
CA LEU A 807 39.77 -12.47 1.85
C LEU A 807 38.42 -12.44 1.11
N ARG A 808 37.73 -11.29 1.07
CA ARG A 808 36.51 -11.09 0.27
C ARG A 808 36.74 -11.20 -1.24
N GLU A 809 37.82 -10.61 -1.76
CA GLU A 809 38.20 -10.75 -3.19
C GLU A 809 38.56 -12.19 -3.52
N ILE A 810 39.29 -12.88 -2.62
CA ILE A 810 39.67 -14.29 -2.81
C ILE A 810 38.43 -15.17 -2.91
N VAL A 811 37.44 -15.00 -2.02
CA VAL A 811 36.15 -15.72 -2.10
C VAL A 811 35.46 -15.46 -3.44
N HIS A 812 35.45 -14.22 -3.92
CA HIS A 812 34.79 -13.88 -5.18
C HIS A 812 35.50 -14.49 -6.40
N THR A 813 36.84 -14.42 -6.47
CA THR A 813 37.61 -14.93 -7.62
C THR A 813 37.67 -16.46 -7.65
N SER A 814 37.69 -17.11 -6.48
CA SER A 814 37.74 -18.58 -6.39
C SER A 814 36.37 -19.25 -6.47
N ASN A 815 35.29 -18.51 -6.21
CA ASN A 815 33.93 -19.04 -6.04
C ASN A 815 33.83 -20.14 -4.95
N GLU A 816 34.75 -20.15 -3.99
CA GLU A 816 34.74 -21.07 -2.84
C GLU A 816 33.80 -20.59 -1.71
N ASN A 817 33.36 -21.53 -0.86
CA ASN A 817 32.51 -21.19 0.28
C ASN A 817 33.28 -20.34 1.31
N ARG A 818 32.72 -19.17 1.66
CA ARG A 818 33.32 -18.17 2.57
C ARG A 818 33.70 -18.76 3.93
N LEU A 819 32.80 -19.53 4.54
CA LEU A 819 33.00 -20.12 5.87
C LEU A 819 34.18 -21.10 5.86
N ARG A 820 34.26 -21.93 4.82
CA ARG A 820 35.33 -22.92 4.65
C ARG A 820 36.69 -22.25 4.44
N LEU A 821 36.75 -21.26 3.54
CA LEU A 821 37.97 -20.50 3.29
C LEU A 821 38.47 -19.81 4.57
N TYR A 822 37.56 -19.25 5.37
CA TYR A 822 37.92 -18.51 6.58
C TYR A 822 38.39 -19.43 7.71
N ARG A 823 37.79 -20.62 7.88
CA ARG A 823 38.32 -21.66 8.79
C ARG A 823 39.72 -22.10 8.39
N GLN A 824 39.94 -22.37 7.10
CA GLN A 824 41.27 -22.77 6.60
C GLN A 824 42.31 -21.65 6.78
N ALA A 825 41.92 -20.40 6.53
CA ALA A 825 42.79 -19.25 6.75
C ALA A 825 43.14 -19.07 8.24
N ARG A 826 42.18 -19.24 9.15
CA ARG A 826 42.40 -19.23 10.60
C ARG A 826 43.38 -20.33 11.01
N ASP A 827 43.19 -21.56 10.54
CA ASP A 827 44.04 -22.69 10.92
C ASP A 827 45.48 -22.49 10.43
N LEU A 828 45.66 -21.92 9.24
CA LEU A 828 46.98 -21.57 8.70
C LEU A 828 47.62 -20.36 9.39
N LEU A 829 46.82 -19.40 9.86
CA LEU A 829 47.28 -18.30 10.72
C LEU A 829 47.72 -18.82 12.09
N ALA A 830 46.95 -19.74 12.69
CA ALA A 830 47.28 -20.37 13.97
C ALA A 830 48.56 -21.22 13.89
N ARG A 831 48.82 -21.87 12.74
CA ARG A 831 50.08 -22.60 12.45
C ARG A 831 51.25 -21.69 12.08
N GLY A 832 51.00 -20.41 11.81
CA GLY A 832 52.04 -19.42 11.44
C GLY A 832 52.50 -19.47 9.98
N ASP A 833 51.75 -20.14 9.11
CA ASP A 833 52.02 -20.28 7.68
C ASP A 833 51.53 -19.08 6.86
N LEU A 834 50.47 -18.42 7.34
CA LEU A 834 49.95 -17.15 6.81
C LEU A 834 50.30 -15.98 7.74
N LEU A 835 50.52 -14.81 7.15
CA LEU A 835 50.78 -13.55 7.85
C LEU A 835 49.79 -12.47 7.36
N LEU A 836 49.32 -11.62 8.28
CA LEU A 836 48.49 -10.46 7.96
C LEU A 836 49.32 -9.37 7.27
N ALA A 837 48.93 -8.98 6.06
CA ALA A 837 49.60 -7.98 5.23
C ALA A 837 48.91 -6.61 5.22
N GLY A 838 47.59 -6.51 5.51
CA GLY A 838 46.83 -5.24 5.56
C GLY A 838 45.30 -5.40 5.56
N VAL A 839 44.55 -4.30 5.45
CA VAL A 839 43.06 -4.24 5.38
C VAL A 839 42.61 -3.24 4.28
N LYS A 840 41.64 -3.59 3.41
CA LYS A 840 41.09 -2.73 2.31
C LYS A 840 39.69 -2.14 2.63
N SER A 841 39.35 -0.92 2.17
CA SER A 841 38.03 -0.24 2.33
C SER A 841 37.22 -0.12 1.02
N SER A 842 35.87 -0.19 1.05
CA SER A 842 34.98 -0.23 -0.15
C SER A 842 34.06 1.00 -0.35
N THR A 843 34.02 1.59 -1.55
CA THR A 843 32.92 2.50 -2.02
C THR A 843 32.89 2.65 -3.55
N GLN A 844 31.76 2.32 -4.22
CA GLN A 844 31.04 3.13 -5.26
C GLN A 844 29.95 2.32 -6.03
N ARG A 845 28.80 2.97 -6.32
CA ARG A 845 27.60 2.51 -7.06
C ARG A 845 27.47 3.23 -8.42
N ILE A 846 26.90 2.59 -9.44
CA ILE A 846 26.61 3.15 -10.79
C ILE A 846 25.11 3.54 -10.92
N PRO A 847 24.72 4.69 -11.54
CA PRO A 847 23.31 5.09 -11.74
C PRO A 847 22.72 4.65 -13.11
N GLY A 848 21.40 4.40 -13.13
CA GLY A 848 20.61 3.89 -14.26
C GLY A 848 19.85 4.93 -15.11
N ALA A 849 19.24 4.42 -16.20
CA ALA A 849 18.61 5.14 -17.33
C ALA A 849 17.09 5.42 -17.17
N ASN A 850 16.63 6.55 -17.74
CA ASN A 850 15.23 6.98 -17.82
C ASN A 850 14.61 6.71 -19.22
N ALA A 851 13.32 6.37 -19.28
CA ALA A 851 12.52 6.28 -20.53
C ALA A 851 11.25 7.16 -20.46
N LEU A 852 10.98 7.93 -21.52
CA LEU A 852 9.89 8.91 -21.66
C LEU A 852 8.64 8.35 -22.40
N ALA A 853 7.45 8.83 -22.04
CA ALA A 853 6.12 8.39 -22.49
C ALA A 853 5.54 9.19 -23.69
N SER A 854 4.66 8.57 -24.51
CA SER A 854 4.07 9.13 -25.76
C SER A 854 2.54 9.30 -25.72
N GLY A 855 2.01 10.40 -26.29
CA GLY A 855 0.56 10.56 -26.53
C GLY A 855 0.00 11.97 -26.80
N ARG A 856 0.69 12.86 -27.53
CA ARG A 856 0.18 14.23 -27.84
C ARG A 856 -0.42 14.29 -29.25
N VAL A 857 -1.51 15.03 -29.42
CA VAL A 857 -1.95 15.51 -30.75
C VAL A 857 -1.01 16.66 -31.14
N PRO A 858 -0.29 16.60 -32.26
CA PRO A 858 0.53 17.72 -32.72
C PRO A 858 -0.37 18.91 -33.06
N GLN A 859 -0.07 20.09 -32.54
CA GLN A 859 -0.64 21.33 -33.07
C GLN A 859 -0.12 21.53 -34.48
N LEU A 860 -0.97 21.30 -35.48
CA LEU A 860 -0.69 21.65 -36.87
C LEU A 860 -0.75 23.18 -36.96
N SER A 861 0.40 23.83 -37.09
CA SER A 861 0.51 25.25 -37.43
C SER A 861 -0.16 25.49 -38.78
N GLY A 862 -1.41 25.94 -38.77
CA GLY A 862 -2.09 26.42 -39.95
C GLY A 862 -1.46 27.73 -40.40
N ARG A 863 -0.79 27.72 -41.55
CA ARG A 863 -0.53 28.93 -42.33
C ARG A 863 -1.88 29.59 -42.61
N ARG A 864 -2.29 30.56 -41.79
CA ARG A 864 -3.26 31.55 -42.20
C ARG A 864 -2.54 32.56 -43.08
N ARG A 865 -2.91 32.55 -44.37
CA ARG A 865 -2.63 33.63 -45.31
C ARG A 865 -3.07 34.95 -44.65
N ARG A 866 -2.16 35.93 -44.62
CA ARG A 866 -2.52 37.33 -44.39
C ARG A 866 -3.46 37.74 -45.53
N PRO A 867 -4.63 38.33 -45.25
CA PRO A 867 -5.19 39.32 -46.15
C PRO A 867 -4.47 40.64 -45.89
N ASP A 868 -3.91 41.22 -46.95
CA ASP A 868 -3.61 42.65 -46.99
C ASP A 868 -4.87 43.44 -46.72
N LEU A 869 -4.74 44.57 -46.01
CA LEU A 869 -5.51 45.81 -46.20
C LEU A 869 -4.99 46.87 -45.21
N GLU A 870 -4.22 47.78 -45.79
CA GLU A 870 -4.26 49.24 -45.65
C GLU A 870 -4.91 49.88 -44.40
N GLY A 871 -4.11 50.72 -43.74
CA GLY A 871 -4.46 52.11 -43.40
C GLY A 871 -5.52 52.36 -42.33
N THR A 872 -5.09 52.88 -41.17
CA THR A 872 -5.44 54.23 -40.72
C THR A 872 -4.70 54.59 -39.44
N GLU A 873 -4.32 55.87 -39.40
CA GLU A 873 -3.54 56.58 -38.40
C GLU A 873 -4.22 56.67 -37.04
N GLY A 874 -3.44 56.91 -35.98
CA GLY A 874 -3.95 57.27 -34.66
C GLY A 874 -2.86 57.25 -33.60
N GLU A 875 -2.25 58.40 -33.37
CA GLU A 875 -1.32 58.74 -32.30
C GLU A 875 -1.80 58.36 -30.88
N ILE A 876 -0.88 58.09 -29.95
CA ILE A 876 -0.54 58.96 -28.81
C ILE A 876 0.38 58.20 -27.83
N GLU A 877 1.58 58.76 -27.73
CA GLU A 877 2.49 58.95 -26.59
C GLU A 877 2.73 57.90 -25.48
N LEU A 878 4.04 57.69 -25.32
CA LEU A 878 4.77 57.15 -24.19
C LEU A 878 4.64 58.02 -22.93
N SER A 879 4.43 57.37 -21.79
CA SER A 879 5.16 57.63 -20.54
C SER A 879 4.90 56.42 -19.63
N GLY A 880 5.86 55.80 -18.96
CA GLY A 880 7.25 56.10 -18.74
C GLY A 880 7.62 55.43 -17.42
N LEU A 881 8.72 54.68 -17.44
CA LEU A 881 9.68 54.50 -16.34
C LEU A 881 9.18 53.74 -15.09
N GLY A 882 9.93 52.85 -14.47
CA GLY A 882 11.30 52.37 -14.67
C GLY A 882 11.39 51.00 -14.00
N ASP A 883 12.14 50.09 -14.59
CA ASP A 883 13.48 49.69 -14.14
C ASP A 883 13.47 48.99 -12.77
N SER A 884 14.19 47.91 -12.53
CA SER A 884 15.01 46.96 -13.30
C SER A 884 15.51 46.01 -12.19
N MET A 885 15.54 44.69 -12.38
CA MET A 885 16.79 43.92 -12.53
C MET A 885 17.93 44.34 -11.57
N ALA A 886 18.73 43.47 -10.98
CA ALA A 886 18.87 42.02 -10.94
C ALA A 886 20.08 41.77 -10.01
N GLU A 887 20.37 40.49 -9.76
CA GLU A 887 21.69 39.99 -9.34
C GLU A 887 22.15 40.34 -7.92
N ALA A 888 23.03 39.58 -7.28
CA ALA A 888 23.41 38.17 -7.35
C ALA A 888 24.22 37.92 -6.06
N ASP A 889 24.23 36.66 -5.63
CA ASP A 889 25.36 35.99 -4.98
C ASP A 889 25.96 36.45 -3.64
N VAL A 890 26.47 35.43 -2.94
CA VAL A 890 27.65 35.42 -2.04
C VAL A 890 27.45 35.62 -0.52
N PHE A 891 27.71 34.51 0.18
CA PHE A 891 28.39 34.34 1.49
C PHE A 891 27.73 34.75 2.81
N GLY A 892 27.98 33.91 3.82
CA GLY A 892 27.92 34.30 5.24
C GLY A 892 27.52 33.18 6.19
N MET A 893 28.44 32.27 6.51
CA MET A 893 28.49 31.73 7.89
C MET A 893 28.82 32.89 8.82
N GLU A 894 28.11 33.04 9.93
CA GLU A 894 28.72 33.32 11.23
C GLU A 894 27.72 33.17 12.38
N ASP A 895 28.31 32.86 13.52
CA ASP A 895 27.75 32.53 14.82
C ASP A 895 27.00 33.69 15.51
N SER A 896 26.39 33.30 16.63
CA SER A 896 26.16 34.07 17.87
C SER A 896 24.71 34.41 18.23
N GLU A 897 24.31 33.77 19.34
CA GLU A 897 23.57 34.33 20.48
C GLU A 897 22.32 35.18 20.22
N LEU A 898 21.14 34.58 20.47
CA LEU A 898 20.21 34.95 21.56
C LEU A 898 19.03 33.98 21.65
#